data_AF-A0A202DJK7-F1
#
_entry.id   AF-A0A202DJK7-F1
#
_cell.length_a   1.000
_cell.length_b   1.000
_cell.length_c   1.000
_cell.angle_alpha   90.00
_cell.angle_beta   90.00
_cell.angle_gamma   90.00
#
_symmetry.space_group_name_H-M   'P 1'
#
loop_
_entity.id
_entity.type
_entity.pdbx_description
1 polymer ?
#
loop_
_entity_poly.entity_id
_entity_poly.type
_entity_poly.pdbx_seq_one_letter_code
_entity_poly.pdbx_strand_id
1 'polypeptide(L)'
;MMSLGAHGLASLMLIVLFIGFSGAELLAIEDSDMVYKPEGKSRIHVDGCKRFGRATAEVKAKTPKMTWGEAKKQGLTFCSRCPAQKGVAPTTNSKSKGKSSGAVTRDETAIKKHAKSVRSRLQEPEKKYDPNTKAYCDVLWMRAHEENCEQLILKEYKKYIPLEQADKEGWRIGEYGQNGRKHCCFKGYRRKHPVAEPPEDILVRGVPGKRLHFDGCMRSGPTKDQPRMTLKEARAKGITICGHCVGRGPSLTYISEKHWKNIATNGESFTPPEGWEPKAFSPGAYPSKSEIDIYIKQSLQGNSGIMGVQFDNPVATVENFMTMRFFFPVGPWLKYYMDYRSTGDKRFLDKLLESARYYNKLSKEYTSACQLKASIPEGMSYMLSMAAWSRITLQLALKYPDSVKQSEIAEAEDILKTMIMVLKPTCEGDENLNTEFGIPQALVTIYQSVMYNKSSSGMGTLAMASAALEDLQKLKKTTKYQSTIDRYRKCVQGWYKNWKENGCLYTEADGKTYFYYAYAGTGQKRADGLMTGSADDVGHFGISMSGVALVHDSTPELGADDEFMTALANAIYHNSGTKNGSIQCPTADKIKPMSRHPHNPNPKTQFFWFEAFRDGLIEAQCQQVNASVKKNTLSSLNGRCTTLFGQYLKARRKDSTLVHLGKK
;
A
#
# COMPACT_ATOMS: atom_id res chain seq x y z
N MET A 1 -49.09 -37.66 -17.35
CA MET A 1 -49.50 -36.45 -16.61
C MET A 1 -49.05 -36.60 -15.16
N MET A 2 -48.34 -35.58 -14.66
CA MET A 2 -48.11 -35.19 -13.27
C MET A 2 -47.48 -36.20 -12.27
N SER A 3 -46.28 -35.86 -11.82
CA SER A 3 -45.67 -36.33 -10.57
C SER A 3 -45.14 -35.12 -9.78
N LEU A 4 -45.68 -34.95 -8.59
CA LEU A 4 -45.28 -34.14 -7.42
C LEU A 4 -46.00 -34.86 -6.24
N GLY A 5 -45.42 -35.24 -5.10
CA GLY A 5 -44.22 -34.82 -4.42
C GLY A 5 -44.60 -34.01 -3.16
N ALA A 6 -44.70 -34.64 -1.98
CA ALA A 6 -44.66 -33.96 -0.67
C ALA A 6 -44.51 -34.93 0.53
N HIS A 7 -43.49 -34.65 1.35
CA HIS A 7 -43.39 -34.70 2.83
C HIS A 7 -43.76 -35.94 3.66
N GLY A 8 -42.88 -36.27 4.63
CA GLY A 8 -43.33 -36.77 5.94
C GLY A 8 -42.39 -37.73 6.70
N LEU A 9 -41.58 -37.17 7.60
CA LEU A 9 -41.38 -37.58 9.00
C LEU A 9 -40.92 -39.00 9.42
N ALA A 10 -39.78 -38.99 10.12
CA ALA A 10 -39.55 -39.53 11.47
C ALA A 10 -39.41 -41.05 11.73
N SER A 11 -38.22 -41.44 12.20
CA SER A 11 -37.96 -42.35 13.34
C SER A 11 -36.46 -42.28 13.66
N LEU A 12 -36.04 -41.50 14.66
CA LEU A 12 -35.82 -41.91 16.05
C LEU A 12 -35.11 -43.26 16.19
N MET A 13 -33.77 -43.23 16.26
CA MET A 13 -32.99 -44.32 16.85
C MET A 13 -32.04 -43.76 17.90
N LEU A 14 -32.30 -44.16 19.14
CA LEU A 14 -31.63 -43.82 20.38
C LEU A 14 -30.50 -44.84 20.59
N ILE A 15 -29.24 -44.41 20.59
CA ILE A 15 -28.13 -45.18 21.17
C ILE A 15 -27.41 -44.29 22.18
N VAL A 16 -27.55 -44.71 23.44
CA VAL A 16 -26.85 -44.21 24.62
C VAL A 16 -25.40 -44.64 24.52
N LEU A 17 -24.48 -43.67 24.61
CA LEU A 17 -23.07 -43.93 24.92
C LEU A 17 -22.64 -42.97 26.03
N PHE A 18 -22.21 -43.59 27.12
CA PHE A 18 -21.82 -43.02 28.41
C PHE A 18 -20.95 -41.76 28.30
N ILE A 19 -21.50 -40.63 28.74
CA ILE A 19 -20.72 -39.44 29.07
C ILE A 19 -20.17 -39.61 30.49
N GLY A 20 -18.95 -40.13 30.60
CA GLY A 20 -18.08 -39.97 31.77
C GLY A 20 -17.40 -38.61 31.74
N PHE A 21 -18.16 -37.53 31.86
CA PHE A 21 -17.58 -36.21 32.20
C PHE A 21 -17.57 -36.12 33.73
N SER A 22 -16.44 -36.48 34.33
CA SER A 22 -16.08 -36.02 35.67
C SER A 22 -16.00 -34.49 35.61
N GLY A 23 -17.10 -33.84 36.00
CA GLY A 23 -17.15 -32.41 36.24
C GLY A 23 -16.09 -32.07 37.28
N ALA A 24 -15.07 -31.32 36.88
CA ALA A 24 -14.27 -30.59 37.83
C ALA A 24 -15.17 -29.48 38.37
N GLU A 25 -15.85 -29.76 39.49
CA GLU A 25 -16.45 -28.72 40.31
C GLU A 25 -15.38 -27.65 40.57
N LEU A 26 -15.75 -26.40 40.30
CA LEU A 26 -14.91 -25.24 40.62
C LEU A 26 -14.87 -25.12 42.15
N LEU A 27 -13.94 -25.84 42.78
CA LEU A 27 -13.62 -25.62 44.18
C LEU A 27 -12.96 -24.24 44.30
N ALA A 28 -13.62 -23.35 45.04
CA ALA A 28 -13.00 -22.11 45.50
C ALA A 28 -11.78 -22.50 46.36
N ILE A 29 -10.63 -21.90 46.07
CA ILE A 29 -9.40 -22.20 46.80
C ILE A 29 -9.39 -21.41 48.12
N GLU A 30 -9.26 -22.11 49.24
CA GLU A 30 -9.18 -21.55 50.59
C GLU A 30 -7.73 -21.23 50.97
N ASP A 31 -7.53 -20.38 51.98
CA ASP A 31 -6.17 -19.97 52.38
C ASP A 31 -5.34 -21.13 52.93
N SER A 32 -5.96 -22.19 53.43
CA SER A 32 -5.31 -23.43 53.88
C SER A 32 -4.88 -24.37 52.76
N ASP A 33 -5.31 -24.15 51.51
CA ASP A 33 -5.03 -25.07 50.42
C ASP A 33 -3.56 -25.07 50.00
N MET A 34 -3.03 -26.27 49.75
CA MET A 34 -1.63 -26.42 49.38
C MET A 34 -1.37 -26.05 47.92
N VAL A 35 -0.37 -25.20 47.71
CA VAL A 35 0.12 -24.75 46.41
C VAL A 35 1.60 -25.06 46.24
N TYR A 36 1.99 -25.32 45.00
CA TYR A 36 3.32 -25.74 44.60
C TYR A 36 4.06 -24.56 43.93
N LYS A 37 5.27 -24.24 44.39
CA LYS A 37 6.12 -23.17 43.83
C LYS A 37 7.41 -23.75 43.26
N PRO A 38 7.47 -24.01 41.93
CA PRO A 38 8.70 -24.45 41.29
C PRO A 38 9.85 -23.46 41.53
N GLU A 39 11.03 -23.98 41.84
CA GLU A 39 12.22 -23.17 42.15
C GLU A 39 12.58 -22.23 40.98
N GLY A 40 12.94 -20.99 41.30
CA GLY A 40 13.25 -19.95 40.31
C GLY A 40 12.04 -19.43 39.50
N LYS A 41 10.79 -19.80 39.83
CA LYS A 41 9.58 -19.28 39.18
C LYS A 41 8.78 -18.37 40.09
N SER A 42 8.20 -17.31 39.50
CA SER A 42 7.35 -16.33 40.18
C SER A 42 5.87 -16.72 40.24
N ARG A 43 5.52 -17.95 39.85
CA ARG A 43 4.14 -18.43 39.72
C ARG A 43 3.96 -19.75 40.45
N ILE A 44 2.80 -19.89 41.09
CA ILE A 44 2.41 -21.09 41.85
C ILE A 44 1.35 -21.91 41.10
N HIS A 45 1.19 -23.17 41.51
CA HIS A 45 0.31 -24.15 40.90
C HIS A 45 -0.48 -24.92 41.97
N VAL A 46 -1.70 -25.36 41.68
CA VAL A 46 -2.39 -26.42 42.46
C VAL A 46 -2.12 -27.79 41.84
N ASP A 47 -2.40 -28.86 42.57
CA ASP A 47 -2.13 -30.25 42.16
C ASP A 47 -2.81 -30.63 40.82
N GLY A 48 -3.98 -30.05 40.54
CA GLY A 48 -4.72 -30.22 39.27
C GLY A 48 -4.27 -29.31 38.11
N CYS A 49 -3.20 -28.53 38.24
CA CYS A 49 -2.79 -27.60 37.17
C CYS A 49 -2.19 -28.36 35.98
N LYS A 50 -2.80 -28.27 34.79
CA LYS A 50 -2.32 -28.92 33.55
C LYS A 50 -0.85 -28.65 33.19
N ARG A 51 -0.29 -27.50 33.60
CA ARG A 51 1.13 -27.19 33.38
C ARG A 51 2.04 -27.85 34.41
N PHE A 52 1.62 -27.94 35.66
CA PHE A 52 2.36 -28.65 36.71
C PHE A 52 2.21 -30.17 36.57
N GLY A 53 1.03 -30.63 36.13
CA GLY A 53 0.76 -32.04 35.83
C GLY A 53 1.73 -32.66 34.81
N ARG A 54 2.31 -31.85 33.92
CA ARG A 54 3.32 -32.26 32.93
C ARG A 54 4.75 -32.39 33.49
N ALA A 55 5.00 -31.94 34.73
CA ALA A 55 6.28 -32.16 35.38
C ALA A 55 6.44 -33.63 35.76
N THR A 56 7.69 -34.12 35.78
CA THR A 56 8.00 -35.49 36.21
C THR A 56 7.66 -35.69 37.69
N ALA A 57 7.45 -36.93 38.12
CA ALA A 57 7.15 -37.25 39.52
C ALA A 57 8.24 -36.76 40.47
N GLU A 58 9.51 -36.87 40.06
CA GLU A 58 10.66 -36.39 40.83
C GLU A 58 10.64 -34.86 41.02
N VAL A 59 10.32 -34.11 39.97
CA VAL A 59 10.18 -32.65 40.05
C VAL A 59 9.02 -32.26 40.95
N LYS A 60 7.89 -32.97 40.88
CA LYS A 60 6.74 -32.72 41.77
C LYS A 60 7.06 -32.99 43.23
N ALA A 61 7.80 -34.06 43.52
CA ALA A 61 8.23 -34.42 44.87
C ALA A 61 9.20 -33.40 45.48
N LYS A 62 10.10 -32.83 44.67
CA LYS A 62 11.09 -31.83 45.10
C LYS A 62 10.54 -30.39 45.08
N THR A 63 9.33 -30.15 44.58
CA THR A 63 8.76 -28.79 44.50
C THR A 63 8.28 -28.33 45.87
N PRO A 64 8.78 -27.19 46.40
CA PRO A 64 8.30 -26.63 47.66
C PRO A 64 6.79 -26.41 47.66
N LYS A 65 6.13 -26.86 48.73
CA LYS A 65 4.72 -26.63 48.98
C LYS A 65 4.55 -25.57 50.06
N MET A 66 3.55 -24.72 49.92
CA MET A 66 3.10 -23.76 50.92
C MET A 66 1.58 -23.65 50.85
N THR A 67 0.95 -23.06 51.86
CA THR A 67 -0.48 -22.76 51.81
C THR A 67 -0.73 -21.57 50.87
N TRP A 68 -1.95 -21.46 50.34
CA TRP A 68 -2.34 -20.34 49.50
C TRP A 68 -2.28 -19.01 50.28
N GLY A 69 -2.65 -19.02 51.57
CA GLY A 69 -2.53 -17.87 52.46
C GLY A 69 -1.09 -17.35 52.61
N GLU A 70 -0.11 -18.25 52.74
CA GLU A 70 1.32 -17.90 52.75
C GLU A 70 1.78 -17.34 51.41
N ALA A 71 1.35 -17.97 50.31
CA ALA A 71 1.70 -17.52 48.98
C ALA A 71 1.13 -16.13 48.65
N LYS A 72 -0.10 -15.82 49.11
CA LYS A 72 -0.70 -14.48 49.03
C LYS A 72 0.15 -13.45 49.78
N LYS A 73 0.57 -13.76 51.02
CA LYS A 73 1.43 -12.87 51.82
C LYS A 73 2.77 -12.60 51.12
N GLN A 74 3.29 -13.56 50.35
CA GLN A 74 4.49 -13.40 49.52
C GLN A 74 4.24 -12.70 48.17
N GLY A 75 3.01 -12.26 47.87
CA GLY A 75 2.66 -11.62 46.59
C GLY A 75 2.73 -12.56 45.38
N LEU A 76 2.72 -13.88 45.60
CA LEU A 76 2.78 -14.87 44.54
C LEU A 76 1.42 -15.01 43.88
N THR A 77 1.43 -15.33 42.58
CA THR A 77 0.20 -15.45 41.79
C THR A 77 0.17 -16.79 41.05
N PHE A 78 -1.03 -17.32 40.85
CA PHE A 78 -1.21 -18.54 40.07
C PHE A 78 -0.68 -18.40 38.65
N CYS A 79 -0.19 -19.52 38.12
CA CYS A 79 0.10 -19.66 36.71
C CYS A 79 -1.15 -19.36 35.86
N SER A 80 -0.97 -18.75 34.69
CA SER A 80 -2.07 -18.32 33.80
C SER A 80 -2.99 -19.42 33.26
N ARG A 81 -2.70 -20.68 33.58
CA ARG A 81 -3.49 -21.87 33.21
C ARG A 81 -3.82 -22.74 34.42
N CYS A 82 -3.66 -22.21 35.62
CA CYS A 82 -4.03 -22.90 36.85
C CYS A 82 -5.56 -22.82 37.00
N PRO A 83 -6.25 -23.94 37.30
CA PRO A 83 -7.71 -23.91 37.49
C PRO A 83 -8.13 -22.95 38.61
N ALA A 84 -7.34 -22.88 39.69
CA ALA A 84 -7.56 -21.97 40.82
C ALA A 84 -7.51 -20.46 40.46
N GLN A 85 -6.97 -20.09 39.28
CA GLN A 85 -6.92 -18.68 38.87
C GLN A 85 -8.30 -18.07 38.62
N LYS A 86 -9.32 -18.89 38.33
CA LYS A 86 -10.67 -18.41 38.03
C LYS A 86 -11.50 -18.08 39.29
N GLY A 87 -11.10 -18.55 40.47
CA GLY A 87 -11.81 -18.36 41.75
C GLY A 87 -11.23 -17.28 42.67
N VAL A 88 -10.11 -16.65 42.30
CA VAL A 88 -9.45 -15.64 43.13
C VAL A 88 -9.84 -14.24 42.64
N ALA A 89 -10.46 -13.42 43.50
CA ALA A 89 -10.75 -12.02 43.22
C ALA A 89 -9.46 -11.26 42.83
N PRO A 90 -9.48 -10.41 41.79
CA PRO A 90 -8.27 -9.82 41.24
C PRO A 90 -7.62 -8.88 42.27
N THR A 91 -6.51 -9.31 42.86
CA THR A 91 -5.66 -8.44 43.66
C THR A 91 -5.04 -7.38 42.76
N THR A 92 -5.23 -6.12 43.12
CA THR A 92 -4.96 -4.89 42.33
C THR A 92 -3.49 -4.61 42.02
N ASN A 93 -2.59 -5.56 42.23
CA ASN A 93 -1.16 -5.41 41.91
C ASN A 93 -0.63 -6.55 41.05
N SER A 94 -1.25 -6.75 39.89
CA SER A 94 -0.54 -7.40 38.78
C SER A 94 -0.85 -6.68 37.48
N LYS A 95 0.22 -6.34 36.75
CA LYS A 95 0.18 -5.95 35.33
C LYS A 95 -0.38 -7.11 34.51
N SER A 96 -1.68 -7.34 34.58
CA SER A 96 -2.38 -8.31 33.75
C SER A 96 -2.84 -7.61 32.48
N LYS A 97 -2.13 -7.88 31.38
CA LYS A 97 -2.69 -7.83 30.03
C LYS A 97 -3.86 -8.82 29.96
N GLY A 98 -5.03 -8.39 30.41
CA GLY A 98 -6.29 -9.02 30.08
C GLY A 98 -6.53 -8.82 28.59
N LYS A 99 -6.42 -9.90 27.81
CA LYS A 99 -7.08 -9.98 26.51
C LYS A 99 -8.57 -10.11 26.79
N SER A 100 -9.24 -8.99 27.02
CA SER A 100 -10.57 -8.85 26.45
C SER A 100 -10.36 -8.69 24.95
N SER A 101 -11.17 -9.36 24.15
CA SER A 101 -11.35 -9.09 22.73
C SER A 101 -12.03 -7.73 22.50
N GLY A 102 -11.72 -6.73 23.33
CA GLY A 102 -11.92 -5.33 23.01
C GLY A 102 -10.83 -4.96 22.03
N ALA A 103 -11.22 -4.72 20.78
CA ALA A 103 -10.31 -4.19 19.77
C ALA A 103 -9.65 -2.94 20.34
N VAL A 104 -8.38 -3.04 20.78
CA VAL A 104 -7.52 -1.87 21.01
C VAL A 104 -7.61 -1.09 19.73
N THR A 105 -8.35 0.02 19.75
CA THR A 105 -8.60 0.74 18.52
C THR A 105 -7.26 1.18 17.96
N ARG A 106 -7.15 1.25 16.64
CA ARG A 106 -5.90 1.66 15.96
C ARG A 106 -5.36 3.01 16.47
N ASP A 107 -6.19 3.79 17.15
CA ASP A 107 -5.88 5.09 17.75
C ASP A 107 -5.28 4.99 19.14
N GLU A 108 -5.73 4.08 19.99
CA GLU A 108 -4.97 3.76 21.20
C GLU A 108 -3.55 3.32 20.87
N THR A 109 -3.38 2.58 19.77
CA THR A 109 -2.05 2.20 19.29
C THR A 109 -1.25 3.41 18.80
N ALA A 110 -1.88 4.37 18.11
CA ALA A 110 -1.23 5.60 17.66
C ALA A 110 -0.83 6.51 18.84
N ILE A 111 -1.71 6.67 19.81
CA ILE A 111 -1.50 7.43 21.06
C ILE A 111 -0.40 6.76 21.90
N LYS A 112 -0.46 5.43 22.09
CA LYS A 112 0.59 4.65 22.77
C LYS A 112 1.94 4.76 22.05
N LYS A 113 1.95 4.76 20.70
CA LYS A 113 3.18 4.99 19.90
C LYS A 113 3.73 6.41 20.08
N HIS A 114 2.86 7.42 20.09
CA HIS A 114 3.26 8.80 20.35
C HIS A 114 3.85 8.94 21.75
N ALA A 115 3.16 8.45 22.79
CA ALA A 115 3.66 8.45 24.16
C ALA A 115 4.99 7.69 24.31
N LYS A 116 5.15 6.55 23.61
CA LYS A 116 6.43 5.82 23.56
C LYS A 116 7.54 6.64 22.88
N SER A 117 7.24 7.32 21.78
CA SER A 117 8.17 8.24 21.11
C SER A 117 8.57 9.38 22.04
N VAL A 118 7.62 10.01 22.74
CA VAL A 118 7.91 11.05 23.75
C VAL A 118 8.86 10.54 24.82
N ARG A 119 8.59 9.36 25.40
CA ARG A 119 9.47 8.75 26.41
C ARG A 119 10.86 8.43 25.87
N SER A 120 10.95 7.92 24.64
CA SER A 120 12.24 7.65 23.98
C SER A 120 13.07 8.92 23.81
N ARG A 121 12.44 10.05 23.47
CA ARG A 121 13.13 11.34 23.34
C ARG A 121 13.73 11.82 24.67
N LEU A 122 13.01 11.62 25.77
CA LEU A 122 13.48 12.00 27.10
C LEU A 122 14.71 11.20 27.56
N GLN A 123 14.95 10.03 26.95
CA GLN A 123 16.15 9.22 27.21
C GLN A 123 17.39 9.70 26.43
N GLU A 124 17.21 10.53 25.40
CA GLU A 124 18.36 11.08 24.68
C GLU A 124 19.04 12.16 25.50
N PRO A 125 20.37 12.27 25.47
CA PRO A 125 21.08 13.36 26.12
C PRO A 125 20.51 14.72 25.69
N GLU A 126 20.27 15.59 26.66
CA GLU A 126 19.89 16.96 26.36
C GLU A 126 21.03 17.66 25.63
N LYS A 127 20.70 18.31 24.51
CA LYS A 127 21.63 19.12 23.74
C LYS A 127 21.19 20.56 23.83
N LYS A 128 22.09 21.44 24.27
CA LYS A 128 21.88 22.89 24.24
C LYS A 128 22.08 23.37 22.81
N TYR A 129 21.13 24.17 22.34
CA TYR A 129 21.16 24.81 21.03
C TYR A 129 21.21 26.33 21.23
N ASP A 130 21.87 27.04 20.33
CA ASP A 130 21.82 28.51 20.30
C ASP A 130 20.36 28.95 20.04
N PRO A 131 19.75 29.79 20.91
CA PRO A 131 18.41 30.35 20.72
C PRO A 131 18.17 30.99 19.35
N ASN A 132 19.23 31.52 18.71
CA ASN A 132 19.19 32.19 17.43
C ASN A 132 19.40 31.26 16.22
N THR A 133 19.58 29.95 16.45
CA THR A 133 19.67 28.96 15.38
C THR A 133 18.46 29.09 14.45
N LYS A 134 18.67 29.14 13.13
CA LYS A 134 17.56 29.21 12.17
C LYS A 134 16.73 27.93 12.21
N ALA A 135 15.43 28.09 12.40
CA ALA A 135 14.43 27.02 12.35
C ALA A 135 13.50 27.23 11.14
N TYR A 136 13.61 26.35 10.14
CA TYR A 136 12.77 26.35 8.96
C TYR A 136 11.44 25.64 9.24
N CYS A 137 10.33 26.28 8.88
CA CYS A 137 9.02 25.94 9.40
C CYS A 137 8.13 25.26 8.34
N ASP A 138 7.70 24.01 8.60
CA ASP A 138 6.69 23.30 7.80
C ASP A 138 5.31 23.91 8.03
N VAL A 139 4.67 24.39 6.97
CA VAL A 139 3.37 25.06 7.08
C VAL A 139 2.27 24.07 7.49
N LEU A 140 2.30 22.85 6.94
CA LEU A 140 1.23 21.86 7.05
C LEU A 140 1.18 21.11 8.38
N TRP A 141 2.26 21.00 9.16
CA TRP A 141 2.24 20.26 10.44
C TRP A 141 2.98 20.96 11.59
N MET A 142 3.23 22.27 11.43
CA MET A 142 3.97 23.10 12.37
C MET A 142 5.27 22.45 12.87
N ARG A 143 6.12 21.98 11.96
CA ARG A 143 7.41 21.37 12.34
C ARG A 143 8.56 22.32 12.05
N ALA A 144 9.53 22.33 12.94
CA ALA A 144 10.76 23.09 12.76
C ALA A 144 11.90 22.16 12.33
N HIS A 145 12.69 22.60 11.36
CA HIS A 145 13.86 21.89 10.85
C HIS A 145 15.10 22.78 10.92
N GLU A 146 16.25 22.18 11.22
CA GLU A 146 17.56 22.81 11.00
C GLU A 146 17.80 23.03 9.51
N GLU A 147 18.67 23.99 9.22
CA GLU A 147 19.00 24.42 7.86
C GLU A 147 19.56 23.31 6.96
N ASN A 148 20.30 22.36 7.55
CA ASN A 148 20.95 21.24 6.89
C ASN A 148 20.19 19.91 7.06
N CYS A 149 18.93 19.97 7.48
CA CYS A 149 18.12 18.76 7.67
C CYS A 149 17.84 18.07 6.32
N GLU A 150 18.18 16.80 6.19
CA GLU A 150 17.86 15.98 5.00
C GLU A 150 16.35 15.87 4.70
N GLN A 151 15.49 16.12 5.70
CA GLN A 151 14.03 16.13 5.53
C GLN A 151 13.45 17.52 5.24
N LEU A 152 14.28 18.57 5.24
CA LEU A 152 13.86 19.92 4.90
C LEU A 152 13.61 19.99 3.39
N ILE A 153 12.34 19.98 3.02
CA ILE A 153 11.86 20.27 1.66
C ILE A 153 11.53 21.74 1.51
N LEU A 154 11.60 22.27 0.29
CA LEU A 154 11.14 23.62 -0.04
C LEU A 154 11.83 24.70 0.81
N LYS A 155 13.11 24.52 1.12
CA LYS A 155 13.89 25.45 1.96
C LYS A 155 13.77 26.89 1.45
N GLU A 156 13.80 27.06 0.13
CA GLU A 156 13.69 28.30 -0.60
C GLU A 156 12.31 28.98 -0.50
N TYR A 157 11.27 28.24 -0.12
CA TYR A 157 9.90 28.75 0.02
C TYR A 157 9.43 28.84 1.48
N LYS A 158 10.22 28.34 2.44
CA LYS A 158 9.84 28.27 3.84
C LYS A 158 10.25 29.51 4.61
N LYS A 159 9.35 29.97 5.48
CA LYS A 159 9.69 30.91 6.54
C LYS A 159 10.71 30.24 7.47
N TYR A 160 11.73 30.99 7.88
CA TYR A 160 12.58 30.63 9.00
C TYR A 160 12.43 31.68 10.11
N ILE A 161 12.56 31.22 11.35
CA ILE A 161 12.54 32.04 12.58
C ILE A 161 13.65 31.54 13.52
N PRO A 162 14.07 32.33 14.52
CA PRO A 162 14.94 31.83 15.59
C PRO A 162 14.34 30.62 16.30
N LEU A 163 15.16 29.64 16.67
CA LEU A 163 14.74 28.42 17.35
C LEU A 163 13.96 28.70 18.64
N GLU A 164 14.37 29.69 19.43
CA GLU A 164 13.62 30.07 20.63
C GLU A 164 12.25 30.67 20.30
N GLN A 165 12.13 31.44 19.22
CA GLN A 165 10.84 31.92 18.74
C GLN A 165 9.96 30.75 18.26
N ALA A 166 10.53 29.78 17.55
CA ALA A 166 9.80 28.57 17.15
C ALA A 166 9.30 27.80 18.38
N ASP A 167 10.08 27.70 19.45
CA ASP A 167 9.61 27.03 20.66
C ASP A 167 8.48 27.81 21.34
N LYS A 168 8.63 29.14 21.48
CA LYS A 168 7.61 30.06 22.02
C LYS A 168 6.29 29.99 21.26
N GLU A 169 6.34 29.93 19.94
CA GLU A 169 5.16 29.81 19.06
C GLU A 169 4.57 28.37 19.05
N GLY A 170 5.17 27.44 19.79
CA GLY A 170 4.64 26.08 19.95
C GLY A 170 4.97 25.13 18.79
N TRP A 171 5.95 25.46 17.95
CA TRP A 171 6.39 24.59 16.86
C TRP A 171 6.93 23.26 17.38
N ARG A 172 6.78 22.23 16.57
CA ARG A 172 7.21 20.87 16.91
C ARG A 172 8.68 20.71 16.57
N ILE A 173 9.50 20.79 17.61
CA ILE A 173 10.97 20.73 17.58
C ILE A 173 11.43 19.40 18.16
N GLY A 174 12.46 18.79 17.58
CA GLY A 174 13.09 17.58 18.16
C GLY A 174 12.25 16.30 18.05
N GLU A 175 11.21 16.28 17.21
CA GLU A 175 10.29 15.13 17.12
C GLU A 175 10.73 14.05 16.11
N TYR A 176 11.09 12.86 16.57
CA TYR A 176 11.30 11.66 15.74
C TYR A 176 10.53 10.43 16.29
N GLY A 177 10.39 9.38 15.48
CA GLY A 177 9.79 8.10 15.91
C GLY A 177 8.28 7.96 15.71
N GLN A 178 7.62 8.94 15.09
CA GLN A 178 6.23 8.79 14.62
C GLN A 178 6.20 8.13 13.24
N ASN A 179 5.14 7.38 12.90
CA ASN A 179 5.06 6.59 11.64
C ASN A 179 5.53 7.40 10.41
N GLY A 180 6.70 7.07 9.86
CA GLY A 180 7.32 7.74 8.70
C GLY A 180 8.39 8.80 9.03
N ARG A 181 8.74 9.01 10.31
CA ARG A 181 9.71 10.02 10.76
C ARG A 181 10.89 9.35 11.44
N LYS A 182 11.92 9.01 10.66
CA LYS A 182 13.11 8.30 11.14
C LYS A 182 14.23 9.23 11.64
N HIS A 183 14.24 10.48 11.20
CA HIS A 183 15.30 11.45 11.50
C HIS A 183 14.68 12.75 11.99
N CYS A 184 15.26 13.35 13.04
CA CYS A 184 14.99 14.72 13.45
C CYS A 184 16.33 15.43 13.65
N CYS A 185 16.43 16.63 13.12
CA CYS A 185 17.63 17.46 13.14
C CYS A 185 17.88 18.10 14.52
N PHE A 186 16.85 18.65 15.18
CA PHE A 186 16.95 19.18 16.56
C PHE A 186 16.97 18.10 17.66
N LYS A 187 17.74 17.04 17.46
CA LYS A 187 17.84 15.89 18.37
C LYS A 187 18.39 16.32 19.73
N GLY A 188 17.75 15.91 20.82
CA GLY A 188 18.14 16.28 22.18
C GLY A 188 17.66 17.66 22.66
N TYR A 189 17.04 18.48 21.82
CA TYR A 189 16.46 19.77 22.24
C TYR A 189 15.38 19.58 23.31
N ARG A 190 15.43 20.35 24.40
CA ARG A 190 14.39 20.38 25.44
C ARG A 190 13.55 21.63 25.30
N ARG A 191 12.27 21.41 25.01
CA ARG A 191 11.29 22.48 24.86
C ARG A 191 11.03 23.17 26.19
N LYS A 192 11.00 24.49 26.16
CA LYS A 192 10.62 25.38 27.27
C LYS A 192 9.12 25.66 27.25
N HIS A 193 8.48 25.55 26.09
CA HIS A 193 7.06 25.89 25.87
C HIS A 193 6.24 24.68 25.37
N PRO A 194 4.91 24.65 25.62
CA PRO A 194 4.03 23.57 25.16
C PRO A 194 3.85 23.56 23.63
N VAL A 195 3.43 22.42 23.04
CA VAL A 195 3.11 22.35 21.60
C VAL A 195 1.89 23.23 21.34
N ALA A 196 1.85 23.92 20.21
CA ALA A 196 0.65 24.62 19.77
C ALA A 196 -0.52 23.63 19.61
N GLU A 197 -1.63 23.92 20.28
CA GLU A 197 -2.88 23.20 20.08
C GLU A 197 -3.60 23.76 18.84
N PRO A 198 -4.31 22.91 18.06
CA PRO A 198 -5.15 23.41 16.97
C PRO A 198 -6.22 24.37 17.52
N PRO A 199 -6.46 25.52 16.86
CA PRO A 199 -7.41 26.49 17.33
C PRO A 199 -8.84 25.94 17.19
N GLU A 200 -9.74 26.40 18.06
CA GLU A 200 -11.11 25.85 18.18
C GLU A 200 -11.97 26.08 16.93
N ASP A 201 -11.66 27.11 16.15
CA ASP A 201 -12.34 27.48 14.91
C ASP A 201 -11.80 26.73 13.67
N ILE A 202 -10.73 25.93 13.81
CA ILE A 202 -10.21 25.17 12.68
C ILE A 202 -11.25 24.18 12.15
N LEU A 203 -11.34 24.08 10.82
CA LEU A 203 -12.23 23.12 10.20
C LEU A 203 -11.67 21.70 10.28
N VAL A 204 -12.56 20.78 10.64
CA VAL A 204 -12.36 19.34 10.60
C VAL A 204 -13.45 18.70 9.74
N ARG A 205 -13.10 17.63 9.03
CA ARG A 205 -14.01 16.94 8.11
C ARG A 205 -14.16 15.46 8.46
N GLY A 206 -15.28 14.87 8.08
CA GLY A 206 -15.52 13.44 8.20
C GLY A 206 -17.00 13.13 8.31
N VAL A 207 -17.37 11.85 8.27
CA VAL A 207 -18.76 11.42 8.35
C VAL A 207 -19.22 11.39 9.82
N PRO A 208 -20.43 11.86 10.17
CA PRO A 208 -20.99 11.70 11.51
C PRO A 208 -20.96 10.23 11.96
N GLY A 209 -20.60 9.99 13.22
CA GLY A 209 -20.39 8.63 13.76
C GLY A 209 -19.03 8.00 13.41
N LYS A 210 -18.21 8.65 12.58
CA LYS A 210 -16.79 8.33 12.37
C LYS A 210 -15.91 9.43 12.96
N ARG A 211 -14.60 9.18 12.95
CA ARG A 211 -13.58 10.15 13.40
C ARG A 211 -13.44 11.26 12.37
N LEU A 212 -13.16 12.48 12.86
CA LEU A 212 -12.88 13.62 11.99
C LEU A 212 -11.38 13.76 11.73
N HIS A 213 -11.05 14.49 10.67
CA HIS A 213 -9.70 14.66 10.16
C HIS A 213 -9.40 16.15 9.98
N PHE A 214 -8.19 16.57 10.37
CA PHE A 214 -7.62 17.84 9.88
C PHE A 214 -7.31 17.75 8.40
N ASP A 215 -7.36 18.88 7.71
CA ASP A 215 -6.95 18.98 6.32
C ASP A 215 -5.48 18.56 6.17
N GLY A 216 -5.12 17.93 5.05
CA GLY A 216 -3.79 17.33 4.88
C GLY A 216 -3.56 15.99 5.58
N CYS A 217 -4.60 15.36 6.14
CA CYS A 217 -4.49 13.99 6.64
C CYS A 217 -4.16 13.00 5.52
N MET A 218 -2.98 12.35 5.59
CA MET A 218 -2.57 11.34 4.61
C MET A 218 -3.49 10.10 4.53
N ARG A 219 -4.38 9.91 5.51
CA ARG A 219 -5.25 8.72 5.62
C ARG A 219 -6.66 8.94 5.10
N SER A 220 -7.03 10.20 4.86
CA SER A 220 -8.35 10.56 4.39
C SER A 220 -8.22 11.78 3.49
N GLY A 221 -8.35 11.56 2.18
CA GLY A 221 -8.55 12.66 1.24
C GLY A 221 -9.91 13.33 1.49
N PRO A 222 -10.03 14.65 1.35
CA PRO A 222 -11.32 15.31 1.38
C PRO A 222 -12.14 14.88 0.16
N THR A 223 -13.47 14.85 0.31
CA THR A 223 -14.42 14.72 -0.81
C THR A 223 -15.39 15.88 -0.73
N LYS A 224 -15.88 16.37 -1.87
CA LYS A 224 -16.73 17.57 -1.93
C LYS A 224 -17.91 17.51 -0.97
N ASP A 225 -18.55 16.35 -0.85
CA ASP A 225 -19.76 16.14 -0.03
C ASP A 225 -19.47 15.74 1.43
N GLN A 226 -18.20 15.73 1.86
CA GLN A 226 -17.89 15.47 3.26
C GLN A 226 -18.34 16.64 4.14
N PRO A 227 -19.09 16.38 5.22
CA PRO A 227 -19.46 17.45 6.13
C PRO A 227 -18.21 17.98 6.85
N ARG A 228 -18.25 19.30 7.09
CA ARG A 228 -17.22 20.08 7.77
C ARG A 228 -17.84 20.78 8.97
N MET A 229 -17.06 20.91 10.03
CA MET A 229 -17.43 21.67 11.22
C MET A 229 -16.16 22.17 11.90
N THR A 230 -16.29 23.15 12.77
CA THR A 230 -15.20 23.62 13.63
C THR A 230 -14.79 22.55 14.64
N LEU A 231 -13.55 22.60 15.12
CA LEU A 231 -13.08 21.73 16.19
C LEU A 231 -13.91 21.91 17.46
N LYS A 232 -14.36 23.13 17.75
CA LYS A 232 -15.28 23.46 18.86
C LYS A 232 -16.58 22.68 18.76
N GLU A 233 -17.23 22.70 17.59
CA GLU A 233 -18.47 21.97 17.35
C GLU A 233 -18.27 20.46 17.45
N ALA A 234 -17.16 19.94 16.93
CA ALA A 234 -16.82 18.53 17.03
C ALA A 234 -16.66 18.10 18.49
N ARG A 235 -15.94 18.89 19.31
CA ARG A 235 -15.75 18.66 20.75
C ARG A 235 -17.08 18.73 21.51
N ALA A 236 -17.92 19.72 21.22
CA ALA A 236 -19.25 19.85 21.81
C ALA A 236 -20.16 18.64 21.51
N LYS A 237 -19.98 18.01 20.34
CA LYS A 237 -20.68 16.78 19.92
C LYS A 237 -20.00 15.49 20.41
N GLY A 238 -18.92 15.57 21.18
CA GLY A 238 -18.15 14.40 21.65
C GLY A 238 -17.45 13.62 20.52
N ILE A 239 -17.27 14.22 19.34
CA ILE A 239 -16.67 13.54 18.18
C ILE A 239 -15.15 13.62 18.27
N THR A 240 -14.48 12.48 18.10
CA THR A 240 -13.03 12.39 18.24
C THR A 240 -12.29 12.65 16.92
N ILE A 241 -11.13 13.31 17.01
CA ILE A 241 -10.20 13.47 15.90
C ILE A 241 -9.40 12.18 15.71
N CYS A 242 -9.13 11.83 14.46
CA CYS A 242 -8.27 10.71 14.09
C CYS A 242 -6.92 10.76 14.83
N GLY A 243 -6.54 9.68 15.50
CA GLY A 243 -5.25 9.62 16.22
C GLY A 243 -4.01 9.85 15.35
N HIS A 244 -4.12 9.75 14.01
CA HIS A 244 -3.04 10.10 13.09
C HIS A 244 -2.89 11.61 12.90
N CYS A 245 -4.02 12.33 12.85
CA CYS A 245 -4.06 13.78 12.81
C CYS A 245 -3.49 14.35 14.12
N VAL A 246 -3.92 13.80 15.27
CA VAL A 246 -3.38 14.18 16.58
C VAL A 246 -1.88 13.85 16.67
N GLY A 247 -1.50 12.60 16.38
CA GLY A 247 -0.11 12.16 16.51
C GLY A 247 0.85 12.93 15.60
N ARG A 248 0.50 13.11 14.32
CA ARG A 248 1.34 13.83 13.34
C ARG A 248 1.39 15.33 13.54
N GLY A 249 0.71 15.88 14.55
CA GLY A 249 0.58 17.32 14.78
C GLY A 249 -0.58 17.91 13.97
N PRO A 250 -1.28 18.92 14.52
CA PRO A 250 -2.37 19.55 13.80
C PRO A 250 -1.85 20.16 12.51
N SER A 251 -2.60 19.97 11.44
CA SER A 251 -2.47 20.86 10.30
C SER A 251 -3.21 22.13 10.65
N LEU A 252 -2.51 23.27 10.60
CA LEU A 252 -3.10 24.60 10.75
C LEU A 252 -3.45 25.24 9.40
N THR A 253 -3.37 24.46 8.33
CA THR A 253 -3.66 24.95 6.98
C THR A 253 -5.10 24.61 6.65
N TYR A 254 -5.82 25.55 6.08
CA TYR A 254 -7.21 25.38 5.68
C TYR A 254 -7.34 25.22 4.17
N ILE A 255 -8.36 24.48 3.76
CA ILE A 255 -8.85 24.46 2.39
C ILE A 255 -9.97 25.49 2.33
N SER A 256 -9.78 26.61 1.62
CA SER A 256 -10.87 27.57 1.41
C SER A 256 -12.07 26.94 0.71
N GLU A 257 -13.24 27.57 0.83
CA GLU A 257 -14.43 27.19 0.05
C GLU A 257 -14.16 27.11 -1.45
N LYS A 258 -13.30 28.01 -1.97
CA LYS A 258 -12.86 28.02 -3.37
C LYS A 258 -12.16 26.70 -3.72
N HIS A 259 -11.14 26.30 -2.95
CA HIS A 259 -10.43 25.05 -3.22
C HIS A 259 -11.28 23.82 -2.92
N TRP A 260 -12.16 23.89 -1.92
CA TRP A 260 -13.05 22.79 -1.55
C TRP A 260 -14.04 22.47 -2.67
N LYS A 261 -14.67 23.49 -3.28
CA LYS A 261 -15.59 23.33 -4.42
C LYS A 261 -14.91 22.71 -5.64
N ASN A 262 -13.59 22.88 -5.74
CA ASN A 262 -12.76 22.34 -6.81
C ASN A 262 -12.14 20.98 -6.49
N ILE A 263 -12.37 20.42 -5.29
CA ILE A 263 -12.03 19.02 -5.02
C ILE A 263 -12.84 18.19 -6.01
N ALA A 264 -12.13 17.39 -6.80
CA ALA A 264 -12.76 16.51 -7.77
C ALA A 264 -13.85 15.69 -7.07
N THR A 265 -15.09 15.87 -7.52
CA THR A 265 -16.16 14.95 -7.14
C THR A 265 -15.79 13.58 -7.69
N ASN A 266 -16.19 12.52 -6.98
CA ASN A 266 -16.56 11.33 -7.76
C ASN A 266 -17.59 11.87 -8.76
N GLY A 267 -17.36 11.77 -10.07
CA GLY A 267 -18.16 12.45 -11.10
C GLY A 267 -19.66 12.23 -10.94
N GLU A 268 -20.47 12.86 -11.79
CA GLU A 268 -21.92 12.59 -11.80
C GLU A 268 -22.17 11.08 -11.70
N SER A 269 -23.04 10.68 -10.79
CA SER A 269 -23.35 9.26 -10.61
C SER A 269 -23.77 8.71 -11.96
N PHE A 270 -23.05 7.70 -12.47
CA PHE A 270 -23.38 7.08 -13.74
C PHE A 270 -24.83 6.59 -13.69
N THR A 271 -25.70 7.20 -14.51
CA THR A 271 -27.07 6.74 -14.70
C THR A 271 -27.06 5.66 -15.77
N PRO A 272 -27.32 4.38 -15.42
CA PRO A 272 -27.41 3.32 -16.41
C PRO A 272 -28.60 3.58 -17.34
N PRO A 273 -28.51 3.17 -18.62
CA PRO A 273 -29.68 3.12 -19.50
C PRO A 273 -30.79 2.27 -18.88
N GLU A 274 -32.04 2.61 -19.15
CA GLU A 274 -33.19 1.85 -18.66
C GLU A 274 -33.11 0.37 -19.07
N GLY A 275 -33.32 -0.53 -18.12
CA GLY A 275 -33.23 -1.98 -18.34
C GLY A 275 -31.82 -2.54 -18.57
N TRP A 276 -30.77 -1.73 -18.50
CA TRP A 276 -29.40 -2.20 -18.68
C TRP A 276 -28.80 -2.76 -17.38
N GLU A 277 -28.26 -3.98 -17.46
CA GLU A 277 -27.38 -4.55 -16.45
C GLU A 277 -25.96 -4.72 -17.00
N PRO A 278 -24.91 -4.44 -16.22
CA PRO A 278 -23.55 -4.68 -16.64
C PRO A 278 -23.31 -6.17 -16.88
N LYS A 279 -22.80 -6.52 -18.06
CA LYS A 279 -22.41 -7.88 -18.44
C LYS A 279 -20.91 -8.09 -18.27
N ALA A 280 -20.51 -9.32 -17.97
CA ALA A 280 -19.11 -9.69 -18.01
C ALA A 280 -18.56 -9.58 -19.44
N PHE A 281 -17.34 -9.11 -19.59
CA PHE A 281 -16.64 -9.18 -20.87
C PHE A 281 -15.96 -10.54 -21.03
N SER A 282 -16.03 -11.10 -22.24
CA SER A 282 -15.39 -12.38 -22.56
C SER A 282 -13.93 -12.14 -22.90
N PRO A 283 -12.96 -12.94 -22.41
CA PRO A 283 -11.58 -12.78 -22.83
C PRO A 283 -11.31 -13.13 -24.29
N GLY A 284 -12.18 -13.93 -24.90
CA GLY A 284 -12.05 -14.39 -26.29
C GLY A 284 -12.77 -13.52 -27.32
N ALA A 285 -13.55 -12.52 -26.90
CA ALA A 285 -14.35 -11.70 -27.82
C ALA A 285 -14.41 -10.23 -27.38
N TYR A 286 -14.20 -9.33 -28.33
CA TYR A 286 -14.38 -7.90 -28.10
C TYR A 286 -15.88 -7.58 -27.94
N PRO A 287 -16.28 -6.78 -26.93
CA PRO A 287 -17.69 -6.44 -26.72
C PRO A 287 -18.29 -5.66 -27.90
N SER A 288 -19.63 -5.66 -27.99
CA SER A 288 -20.32 -4.85 -29.00
C SER A 288 -20.06 -3.35 -28.79
N LYS A 289 -20.19 -2.56 -29.85
CA LYS A 289 -19.99 -1.10 -29.79
C LYS A 289 -20.87 -0.43 -28.73
N SER A 290 -22.14 -0.84 -28.62
CA SER A 290 -23.05 -0.30 -27.60
C SER A 290 -22.56 -0.57 -26.16
N GLU A 291 -22.05 -1.77 -25.88
CA GLU A 291 -21.52 -2.11 -24.55
C GLU A 291 -20.22 -1.35 -24.24
N ILE A 292 -19.36 -1.15 -25.24
CA ILE A 292 -18.17 -0.31 -25.11
C ILE A 292 -18.56 1.16 -24.84
N ASP A 293 -19.54 1.72 -25.57
CA ASP A 293 -19.98 3.10 -25.37
C ASP A 293 -20.54 3.33 -23.96
N ILE A 294 -21.32 2.37 -23.42
CA ILE A 294 -21.82 2.41 -22.04
C ILE A 294 -20.66 2.28 -21.04
N TYR A 295 -19.73 1.34 -21.26
CA TYR A 295 -18.54 1.17 -20.45
C TYR A 295 -17.69 2.44 -20.37
N ILE A 296 -17.52 3.14 -21.50
CA ILE A 296 -16.76 4.39 -21.56
C ILE A 296 -17.45 5.48 -20.74
N LYS A 297 -18.77 5.66 -20.91
CA LYS A 297 -19.55 6.63 -20.11
C LYS A 297 -19.44 6.37 -18.62
N GLN A 298 -19.51 5.10 -18.20
CA GLN A 298 -19.34 4.72 -16.79
C GLN A 298 -17.91 4.96 -16.29
N SER A 299 -16.91 4.64 -17.12
CA SER A 299 -15.49 4.76 -16.78
C SER A 299 -15.01 6.19 -16.62
N LEU A 300 -15.59 7.14 -17.37
CA LEU A 300 -15.22 8.56 -17.34
C LEU A 300 -15.73 9.31 -16.11
N GLN A 301 -16.56 8.69 -15.26
CA GLN A 301 -17.06 9.31 -14.02
C GLN A 301 -16.01 9.37 -12.89
N GLY A 302 -14.79 8.86 -13.11
CA GLY A 302 -13.71 8.99 -12.14
C GLY A 302 -13.12 10.41 -12.11
N ASN A 303 -12.44 10.76 -11.01
CA ASN A 303 -11.57 11.94 -11.00
C ASN A 303 -10.36 11.71 -11.94
N SER A 304 -9.65 12.77 -12.32
CA SER A 304 -8.48 12.71 -13.19
C SER A 304 -7.25 12.03 -12.55
N GLY A 305 -7.32 11.66 -11.28
CA GLY A 305 -6.22 11.06 -10.53
C GLY A 305 -5.22 12.09 -9.96
N ILE A 306 -5.50 13.39 -10.02
CA ILE A 306 -4.70 14.39 -9.31
C ILE A 306 -4.79 14.10 -7.81
N MET A 307 -3.65 13.81 -7.20
CA MET A 307 -3.53 13.52 -5.78
C MET A 307 -2.91 14.68 -5.04
N GLY A 308 -3.35 14.84 -3.81
CA GLY A 308 -2.97 15.97 -2.97
C GLY A 308 -4.11 16.97 -2.87
N VAL A 309 -4.18 17.61 -1.72
CA VAL A 309 -5.15 18.64 -1.42
C VAL A 309 -4.57 19.99 -1.83
N GLN A 310 -5.35 20.81 -2.52
CA GLN A 310 -5.01 22.21 -2.75
C GLN A 310 -5.35 23.03 -1.50
N PHE A 311 -4.35 23.67 -0.93
CA PHE A 311 -4.49 24.61 0.18
C PHE A 311 -4.27 26.04 -0.31
N ASP A 312 -4.82 27.00 0.42
CA ASP A 312 -4.59 28.42 0.19
C ASP A 312 -3.11 28.78 0.25
N ASN A 313 -2.35 28.11 1.13
CA ASN A 313 -0.89 28.18 1.12
C ASN A 313 -0.32 27.12 0.16
N PRO A 314 0.31 27.52 -0.96
CA PRO A 314 0.82 26.56 -1.94
C PRO A 314 1.96 25.69 -1.39
N VAL A 315 2.75 26.16 -0.41
CA VAL A 315 3.77 25.34 0.25
C VAL A 315 3.13 24.15 0.99
N ALA A 316 1.96 24.35 1.59
CA ALA A 316 1.21 23.28 2.25
C ALA A 316 0.70 22.23 1.26
N THR A 317 0.29 22.65 0.05
CA THR A 317 -0.07 21.72 -1.06
C THR A 317 1.11 20.82 -1.39
N VAL A 318 2.31 21.38 -1.53
CA VAL A 318 3.50 20.60 -1.88
C VAL A 318 3.95 19.72 -0.72
N GLU A 319 3.89 20.20 0.53
CA GLU A 319 4.13 19.37 1.71
C GLU A 319 3.16 18.17 1.78
N ASN A 320 1.88 18.38 1.46
CA ASN A 320 0.90 17.31 1.39
C ASN A 320 1.29 16.29 0.31
N PHE A 321 1.60 16.76 -0.91
CA PHE A 321 2.10 15.94 -2.02
C PHE A 321 3.30 15.09 -1.60
N MET A 322 4.25 15.65 -0.85
CA MET A 322 5.43 14.91 -0.38
C MET A 322 5.07 13.72 0.53
N THR A 323 3.93 13.78 1.24
CA THR A 323 3.46 12.65 2.08
C THR A 323 2.60 11.63 1.38
N MET A 324 2.10 11.96 0.20
CA MET A 324 1.28 11.03 -0.57
C MET A 324 2.10 9.81 -0.96
N ARG A 325 1.54 8.62 -0.77
CA ARG A 325 2.20 7.39 -1.21
C ARG A 325 1.75 7.09 -2.64
N PHE A 326 2.71 7.01 -3.55
CA PHE A 326 2.48 6.59 -4.95
C PHE A 326 2.87 5.12 -5.16
N PHE A 327 2.94 4.36 -4.05
CA PHE A 327 3.11 2.91 -4.01
C PHE A 327 2.13 2.15 -4.91
N PHE A 328 0.93 2.71 -5.05
CA PHE A 328 -0.04 2.31 -6.03
C PHE A 328 -0.01 3.36 -7.14
N PRO A 329 0.01 2.99 -8.43
CA PRO A 329 -0.43 3.96 -9.41
C PRO A 329 -1.79 4.45 -8.94
N VAL A 330 -2.00 5.75 -8.97
CA VAL A 330 -3.30 6.30 -8.58
C VAL A 330 -4.32 5.61 -9.44
N GLY A 331 -5.25 4.86 -8.82
CA GLY A 331 -6.13 3.92 -9.52
C GLY A 331 -6.70 4.47 -10.84
N PRO A 332 -7.19 5.72 -10.85
CA PRO A 332 -7.55 6.43 -12.07
C PRO A 332 -6.52 6.44 -13.21
N TRP A 333 -5.23 6.72 -12.98
CA TRP A 333 -4.22 6.79 -14.05
C TRP A 333 -4.02 5.46 -14.75
N LEU A 334 -3.80 4.39 -13.98
CA LEU A 334 -3.61 3.06 -14.55
C LEU A 334 -4.88 2.64 -15.30
N LYS A 335 -6.06 2.91 -14.71
CA LYS A 335 -7.35 2.62 -15.32
C LYS A 335 -7.51 3.37 -16.65
N TYR A 336 -7.29 4.69 -16.70
CA TYR A 336 -7.45 5.46 -17.94
C TYR A 336 -6.44 5.06 -19.01
N TYR A 337 -5.21 4.72 -18.62
CA TYR A 337 -4.23 4.16 -19.53
C TYR A 337 -4.71 2.83 -20.10
N MET A 338 -5.15 1.89 -19.25
CA MET A 338 -5.68 0.59 -19.70
C MET A 338 -6.92 0.75 -20.57
N ASP A 339 -7.83 1.65 -20.21
CA ASP A 339 -9.06 1.94 -20.95
C ASP A 339 -8.75 2.54 -22.31
N TYR A 340 -7.82 3.49 -22.40
CA TYR A 340 -7.37 4.02 -23.67
C TYR A 340 -6.76 2.91 -24.54
N ARG A 341 -5.82 2.12 -23.99
CA ARG A 341 -5.21 0.99 -24.71
C ARG A 341 -6.26 -0.01 -25.19
N SER A 342 -7.31 -0.20 -24.43
CA SER A 342 -8.39 -1.16 -24.73
C SER A 342 -9.43 -0.63 -25.72
N THR A 343 -9.68 0.67 -25.76
CA THR A 343 -10.83 1.23 -26.49
C THR A 343 -10.43 2.22 -27.58
N GLY A 344 -9.28 2.88 -27.47
CA GLY A 344 -8.89 4.00 -28.32
C GLY A 344 -9.65 5.30 -28.07
N ASP A 345 -10.49 5.39 -27.04
CA ASP A 345 -11.30 6.58 -26.80
C ASP A 345 -10.46 7.75 -26.27
N LYS A 346 -10.41 8.85 -27.04
CA LYS A 346 -9.58 10.04 -26.75
C LYS A 346 -9.93 10.69 -25.40
N ARG A 347 -11.15 10.55 -24.89
CA ARG A 347 -11.54 11.15 -23.59
C ARG A 347 -10.75 10.56 -22.42
N PHE A 348 -10.32 9.31 -22.50
CA PHE A 348 -9.41 8.74 -21.50
C PHE A 348 -8.00 9.32 -21.60
N LEU A 349 -7.54 9.58 -22.83
CA LEU A 349 -6.27 10.24 -23.07
C LEU A 349 -6.30 11.69 -22.54
N ASP A 350 -7.41 12.39 -22.71
CA ASP A 350 -7.61 13.74 -22.16
C ASP A 350 -7.60 13.74 -20.63
N LYS A 351 -8.14 12.70 -19.97
CA LYS A 351 -8.05 12.53 -18.50
C LYS A 351 -6.61 12.30 -18.03
N LEU A 352 -5.80 11.56 -18.80
CA LEU A 352 -4.38 11.42 -18.52
C LEU A 352 -3.65 12.76 -18.70
N LEU A 353 -3.98 13.52 -19.76
CA LEU A 353 -3.41 14.84 -20.02
C LEU A 353 -3.69 15.84 -18.89
N GLU A 354 -4.91 15.83 -18.33
CA GLU A 354 -5.28 16.69 -17.20
C GLU A 354 -4.32 16.49 -16.01
N SER A 355 -4.08 15.22 -15.63
CA SER A 355 -3.09 14.89 -14.60
C SER A 355 -1.65 15.19 -15.04
N ALA A 356 -1.29 14.89 -16.28
CA ALA A 356 0.06 15.14 -16.81
C ALA A 356 0.43 16.63 -16.74
N ARG A 357 -0.48 17.53 -17.14
CA ARG A 357 -0.31 18.98 -17.05
C ARG A 357 -0.14 19.45 -15.61
N TYR A 358 -0.95 18.91 -14.69
CA TYR A 358 -0.85 19.24 -13.27
C TYR A 358 0.54 18.88 -12.72
N TYR A 359 1.01 17.65 -12.94
CA TYR A 359 2.32 17.22 -12.43
C TYR A 359 3.49 17.86 -13.18
N ASN A 360 3.35 18.16 -14.48
CA ASN A 360 4.32 18.94 -15.23
C ASN A 360 4.52 20.32 -14.60
N LYS A 361 3.42 21.03 -14.30
CA LYS A 361 3.44 22.34 -13.63
C LYS A 361 4.07 22.23 -12.23
N LEU A 362 3.60 21.29 -11.41
CA LEU A 362 4.13 21.06 -10.07
C LEU A 362 5.65 20.82 -10.08
N SER A 363 6.13 20.01 -11.02
CA SER A 363 7.55 19.68 -11.15
C SER A 363 8.41 20.83 -11.62
N LYS A 364 7.88 21.76 -12.41
CA LYS A 364 8.57 22.99 -12.82
C LYS A 364 8.63 24.03 -11.71
N GLU A 365 7.53 24.20 -10.96
CA GLU A 365 7.44 25.19 -9.88
C GLU A 365 8.22 24.75 -8.63
N TYR A 366 8.23 23.45 -8.32
CA TYR A 366 8.79 22.88 -7.10
C TYR A 366 9.80 21.78 -7.38
N THR A 367 10.75 22.06 -8.28
CA THR A 367 11.76 21.11 -8.77
C THR A 367 12.48 20.37 -7.64
N SER A 368 12.95 21.06 -6.60
CA SER A 368 13.69 20.47 -5.48
C SER A 368 12.85 19.41 -4.73
N ALA A 369 11.58 19.70 -4.47
CA ALA A 369 10.66 18.77 -3.82
C ALA A 369 10.32 17.58 -4.73
N CYS A 370 10.09 17.82 -6.02
CA CYS A 370 9.81 16.76 -6.99
C CYS A 370 11.01 15.84 -7.23
N GLN A 371 12.25 16.37 -7.24
CA GLN A 371 13.48 15.59 -7.28
C GLN A 371 13.62 14.73 -6.02
N LEU A 372 13.42 15.30 -4.83
CA LEU A 372 13.42 14.50 -3.60
C LEU A 372 12.31 13.44 -3.61
N LYS A 373 11.13 13.75 -4.16
CA LYS A 373 10.05 12.78 -4.30
C LYS A 373 10.49 11.61 -5.16
N ALA A 374 11.07 11.92 -6.32
CA ALA A 374 11.52 10.94 -7.30
C ALA A 374 12.84 10.25 -6.93
N SER A 375 13.49 10.62 -5.82
CA SER A 375 14.71 9.97 -5.30
C SER A 375 14.54 8.50 -4.92
N ILE A 376 13.28 8.05 -4.79
CA ILE A 376 12.94 6.64 -4.61
C ILE A 376 11.96 6.18 -5.69
N PRO A 377 12.02 4.91 -6.13
CA PRO A 377 11.10 4.35 -7.12
C PRO A 377 9.62 4.53 -6.79
N GLU A 378 9.23 4.37 -5.51
CA GLU A 378 7.84 4.62 -5.06
C GLU A 378 7.36 6.01 -5.45
N GLY A 379 8.23 7.02 -5.37
CA GLY A 379 7.89 8.38 -5.70
C GLY A 379 7.89 8.67 -7.19
N MET A 380 8.73 8.00 -8.00
CA MET A 380 8.76 8.20 -9.46
C MET A 380 7.37 7.98 -10.11
N SER A 381 6.53 7.13 -9.52
CA SER A 381 5.19 6.83 -10.02
C SER A 381 4.23 8.01 -10.13
N TYR A 382 4.47 9.14 -9.47
CA TYR A 382 3.60 10.32 -9.67
C TYR A 382 3.65 10.84 -11.11
N MET A 383 4.73 10.55 -11.84
CA MET A 383 4.92 10.93 -13.24
C MET A 383 4.31 9.91 -14.23
N LEU A 384 3.54 8.91 -13.77
CA LEU A 384 2.97 7.90 -14.66
C LEU A 384 2.07 8.51 -15.75
N SER A 385 1.20 9.45 -15.41
CA SER A 385 0.33 10.09 -16.40
C SER A 385 1.12 10.92 -17.43
N MET A 386 2.24 11.53 -17.00
CA MET A 386 3.17 12.25 -17.87
C MET A 386 3.79 11.29 -18.90
N ALA A 387 4.36 10.17 -18.45
CA ALA A 387 4.95 9.17 -19.33
C ALA A 387 3.91 8.52 -20.27
N ALA A 388 2.74 8.14 -19.72
CA ALA A 388 1.68 7.46 -20.46
C ALA A 388 1.10 8.33 -21.57
N TRP A 389 0.75 9.58 -21.24
CA TRP A 389 0.20 10.50 -22.22
C TRP A 389 1.22 10.82 -23.32
N SER A 390 2.46 11.20 -22.95
CA SER A 390 3.49 11.53 -23.92
C SER A 390 3.78 10.35 -24.86
N ARG A 391 3.92 9.13 -24.32
CA ARG A 391 4.16 7.95 -25.15
C ARG A 391 3.02 7.68 -26.13
N ILE A 392 1.78 7.67 -25.65
CA ILE A 392 0.62 7.42 -26.52
C ILE A 392 0.54 8.46 -27.64
N THR A 393 0.68 9.74 -27.30
CA THR A 393 0.65 10.85 -28.28
C THR A 393 1.75 10.68 -29.33
N LEU A 394 2.97 10.34 -28.93
CA LEU A 394 4.08 10.14 -29.85
C LEU A 394 3.92 8.88 -30.71
N GLN A 395 3.40 7.78 -30.16
CA GLN A 395 3.06 6.58 -30.92
C GLN A 395 1.97 6.85 -31.96
N LEU A 396 0.94 7.63 -31.60
CA LEU A 396 -0.08 8.07 -32.54
C LEU A 396 0.53 8.94 -33.64
N ALA A 397 1.41 9.88 -33.31
CA ALA A 397 2.04 10.74 -34.30
C ALA A 397 2.97 9.96 -35.26
N LEU A 398 3.66 8.93 -34.76
CA LEU A 398 4.47 8.03 -35.59
C LEU A 398 3.61 7.16 -36.52
N LYS A 399 2.48 6.62 -36.02
CA LYS A 399 1.63 5.69 -36.78
C LYS A 399 0.62 6.40 -37.68
N TYR A 400 0.17 7.58 -37.27
CA TYR A 400 -0.91 8.37 -37.87
C TYR A 400 -0.58 9.87 -37.78
N PRO A 401 0.40 10.36 -38.56
CA PRO A 401 0.96 11.71 -38.42
C PRO A 401 -0.08 12.82 -38.53
N ASP A 402 -1.12 12.64 -39.36
CA ASP A 402 -2.17 13.64 -39.56
C ASP A 402 -3.20 13.68 -38.41
N SER A 403 -3.18 12.70 -37.51
CA SER A 403 -4.14 12.60 -36.39
C SER A 403 -3.72 13.33 -35.12
N VAL A 404 -2.47 13.82 -35.08
CA VAL A 404 -1.88 14.47 -33.90
C VAL A 404 -1.37 15.85 -34.28
N LYS A 405 -1.77 16.88 -33.54
CA LYS A 405 -1.33 18.26 -33.80
C LYS A 405 0.14 18.44 -33.40
N GLN A 406 0.86 19.31 -34.11
CA GLN A 406 2.24 19.67 -33.75
C GLN A 406 2.33 20.26 -32.33
N SER A 407 1.29 20.95 -31.86
CA SER A 407 1.20 21.43 -30.47
C SER A 407 1.12 20.30 -29.44
N GLU A 408 0.46 19.18 -29.76
CA GLU A 408 0.39 17.99 -28.89
C GLU A 408 1.77 17.30 -28.81
N ILE A 409 2.51 17.25 -29.93
CA ILE A 409 3.90 16.72 -29.97
C ILE A 409 4.83 17.62 -29.14
N ALA A 410 4.74 18.94 -29.29
CA ALA A 410 5.54 19.90 -28.54
C ALA A 410 5.26 19.82 -27.03
N GLU A 411 3.99 19.65 -26.65
CA GLU A 411 3.59 19.44 -25.26
C GLU A 411 4.12 18.10 -24.70
N ALA A 412 4.11 17.03 -25.49
CA ALA A 412 4.70 15.75 -25.10
C ALA A 412 6.21 15.87 -24.85
N GLU A 413 6.93 16.60 -25.71
CA GLU A 413 8.35 16.89 -25.53
C GLU A 413 8.63 17.74 -24.27
N ASP A 414 7.81 18.76 -24.00
CA ASP A 414 7.93 19.60 -22.79
C ASP A 414 7.74 18.78 -21.50
N ILE A 415 6.73 17.92 -21.48
CA ILE A 415 6.46 17.00 -20.38
C ILE A 415 7.66 16.06 -20.17
N LEU A 416 8.20 15.47 -21.25
CA LEU A 416 9.35 14.57 -21.16
C LEU A 416 10.61 15.30 -20.67
N LYS A 417 10.89 16.52 -21.12
CA LYS A 417 11.99 17.34 -20.61
C LYS A 417 11.87 17.61 -19.11
N THR A 418 10.66 17.82 -18.63
CA THR A 418 10.38 18.01 -17.19
C THR A 418 10.64 16.72 -16.41
N MET A 419 10.25 15.55 -16.96
CA MET A 419 10.61 14.28 -16.35
C MET A 419 12.13 14.10 -16.26
N ILE A 420 12.88 14.44 -17.32
CA ILE A 420 14.35 14.39 -17.32
C ILE A 420 14.90 15.30 -16.22
N MET A 421 14.46 16.55 -16.15
CA MET A 421 14.90 17.50 -15.12
C MET A 421 14.72 16.95 -13.69
N VAL A 422 13.61 16.26 -13.42
CA VAL A 422 13.32 15.65 -12.11
C VAL A 422 14.13 14.39 -11.85
N LEU A 423 14.26 13.51 -12.85
CA LEU A 423 14.86 12.19 -12.68
C LEU A 423 16.39 12.21 -12.77
N LYS A 424 16.97 13.20 -13.46
CA LYS A 424 18.41 13.29 -13.72
C LYS A 424 19.27 13.10 -12.47
N PRO A 425 19.02 13.76 -11.32
CA PRO A 425 19.85 13.56 -10.13
C PRO A 425 19.81 12.13 -9.57
N THR A 426 18.73 11.39 -9.82
CA THR A 426 18.52 10.04 -9.25
C THR A 426 18.95 8.93 -10.22
N CYS A 427 18.66 9.10 -11.51
CA CYS A 427 18.83 8.04 -12.52
C CYS A 427 20.06 8.23 -13.42
N GLU A 428 20.58 9.45 -13.53
CA GLU A 428 21.64 9.82 -14.49
C GLU A 428 22.92 10.35 -13.81
N GLY A 429 23.01 10.28 -12.48
CA GLY A 429 24.22 10.68 -11.77
C GLY A 429 25.42 9.81 -12.16
N ASP A 430 26.58 10.44 -12.42
CA ASP A 430 27.82 9.74 -12.78
C ASP A 430 28.73 9.46 -11.57
N GLU A 431 28.39 10.01 -10.41
CA GLU A 431 29.12 9.79 -9.16
C GLU A 431 28.66 8.52 -8.46
N ASN A 432 29.60 7.81 -7.82
CA ASN A 432 29.32 6.60 -7.04
C ASN A 432 28.45 5.60 -7.80
N LEU A 433 28.78 5.34 -9.06
CA LEU A 433 28.11 4.31 -9.86
C LEU A 433 28.40 2.93 -9.29
N ASN A 434 27.36 2.10 -9.20
CA ASN A 434 27.55 0.70 -8.92
C ASN A 434 28.23 0.01 -10.12
N THR A 435 29.28 -0.78 -9.86
CA THR A 435 30.10 -1.43 -10.89
C THR A 435 29.35 -2.50 -11.69
N GLU A 436 28.38 -3.16 -11.08
CA GLU A 436 27.59 -4.23 -11.71
C GLU A 436 26.46 -3.67 -12.59
N PHE A 437 25.77 -2.63 -12.11
CA PHE A 437 24.57 -2.11 -12.78
C PHE A 437 24.84 -0.86 -13.62
N GLY A 438 25.95 -0.15 -13.38
CA GLY A 438 26.27 1.10 -14.09
C GLY A 438 25.25 2.22 -13.84
N ILE A 439 24.61 2.24 -12.66
CA ILE A 439 23.64 3.26 -12.21
C ILE A 439 24.04 3.74 -10.79
N PRO A 440 23.52 4.87 -10.31
CA PRO A 440 23.88 5.40 -8.99
C PRO A 440 23.71 4.38 -7.86
N GLN A 441 24.74 4.22 -7.02
CA GLN A 441 24.77 3.22 -5.94
C GLN A 441 23.61 3.38 -4.96
N ALA A 442 23.17 4.61 -4.69
CA ALA A 442 22.01 4.87 -3.83
C ALA A 442 20.74 4.18 -4.36
N LEU A 443 20.52 4.18 -5.68
CA LEU A 443 19.39 3.55 -6.32
C LEU A 443 19.50 2.01 -6.26
N VAL A 444 20.69 1.45 -6.46
CA VAL A 444 20.95 0.01 -6.28
C VAL A 444 20.69 -0.43 -4.84
N THR A 445 21.18 0.34 -3.86
CA THR A 445 20.92 0.08 -2.44
C THR A 445 19.42 0.09 -2.14
N ILE A 446 18.65 0.98 -2.78
CA ILE A 446 17.18 0.96 -2.68
C ILE A 446 16.61 -0.32 -3.29
N TYR A 447 17.07 -0.77 -4.45
CA TYR A 447 16.59 -2.02 -5.07
C TYR A 447 16.86 -3.26 -4.20
N GLN A 448 18.01 -3.29 -3.54
CA GLN A 448 18.43 -4.38 -2.66
C GLN A 448 17.73 -4.35 -1.29
N SER A 449 17.44 -3.15 -0.75
CA SER A 449 16.91 -2.98 0.61
C SER A 449 15.39 -2.77 0.68
N VAL A 450 14.77 -2.25 -0.38
CA VAL A 450 13.35 -1.88 -0.42
C VAL A 450 12.58 -2.89 -1.25
N MET A 451 11.69 -3.59 -0.55
CA MET A 451 10.74 -4.57 -1.08
C MET A 451 10.23 -4.29 -2.49
N TYR A 452 10.33 -5.31 -3.36
CA TYR A 452 9.97 -5.32 -4.80
C TYR A 452 8.71 -4.51 -5.14
N ASN A 453 7.70 -4.61 -4.28
CA ASN A 453 6.37 -4.06 -4.51
C ASN A 453 6.36 -2.54 -4.51
N LYS A 454 7.33 -1.90 -3.84
CA LYS A 454 7.39 -0.45 -3.72
C LYS A 454 8.00 0.22 -4.94
N SER A 455 8.70 -0.57 -5.75
CA SER A 455 9.51 -0.04 -6.83
C SER A 455 8.94 -0.33 -8.22
N SER A 456 8.12 -1.38 -8.37
CA SER A 456 7.67 -1.82 -9.69
C SER A 456 6.92 -0.74 -10.48
N SER A 457 6.04 0.02 -9.81
CA SER A 457 5.29 1.10 -10.48
C SER A 457 6.21 2.24 -10.93
N GLY A 458 7.25 2.55 -10.16
CA GLY A 458 8.27 3.54 -10.53
C GLY A 458 9.09 3.07 -11.73
N MET A 459 9.44 1.78 -11.74
CA MET A 459 10.13 1.16 -12.88
C MET A 459 9.26 1.12 -14.12
N GLY A 460 7.95 0.85 -13.98
CA GLY A 460 6.97 0.97 -15.06
C GLY A 460 6.90 2.39 -15.63
N THR A 461 6.90 3.41 -14.78
CA THR A 461 6.97 4.82 -15.22
C THR A 461 8.28 5.11 -15.97
N LEU A 462 9.42 4.61 -15.46
CA LEU A 462 10.73 4.84 -16.07
C LEU A 462 10.88 4.14 -17.43
N ALA A 463 10.41 2.89 -17.54
CA ALA A 463 10.34 2.14 -18.79
C ALA A 463 9.49 2.88 -19.85
N MET A 464 8.32 3.38 -19.43
CA MET A 464 7.42 4.13 -20.30
C MET A 464 8.00 5.47 -20.73
N ALA A 465 8.69 6.19 -19.85
CA ALA A 465 9.38 7.43 -20.16
C ALA A 465 10.54 7.20 -21.15
N SER A 466 11.31 6.13 -20.96
CA SER A 466 12.38 5.72 -21.87
C SER A 466 11.83 5.42 -23.28
N ALA A 467 10.78 4.62 -23.38
CA ALA A 467 10.13 4.34 -24.66
C ALA A 467 9.53 5.61 -25.31
N ALA A 468 8.95 6.51 -24.53
CA ALA A 468 8.45 7.79 -25.04
C ALA A 468 9.57 8.68 -25.62
N LEU A 469 10.74 8.71 -24.97
CA LEU A 469 11.91 9.42 -25.48
C LEU A 469 12.44 8.79 -26.77
N GLU A 470 12.44 7.47 -26.89
CA GLU A 470 12.78 6.77 -28.14
C GLU A 470 11.80 7.13 -29.26
N ASP A 471 10.49 7.16 -28.98
CA ASP A 471 9.46 7.57 -29.94
C ASP A 471 9.66 9.04 -30.37
N LEU A 472 10.00 9.92 -29.43
CA LEU A 472 10.34 11.33 -29.72
C LEU A 472 11.59 11.45 -30.61
N GLN A 473 12.64 10.65 -30.33
CA GLN A 473 13.85 10.62 -31.15
C GLN A 473 13.56 10.22 -32.59
N LYS A 474 12.75 9.19 -32.79
CA LYS A 474 12.34 8.73 -34.12
C LYS A 474 11.58 9.83 -34.86
N LEU A 475 10.61 10.45 -34.20
CA LEU A 475 9.78 11.50 -34.79
C LEU A 475 10.61 12.73 -35.18
N LYS A 476 11.55 13.14 -34.33
CA LYS A 476 12.42 14.31 -34.57
C LYS A 476 13.70 14.00 -35.33
N LYS A 477 13.92 12.73 -35.71
CA LYS A 477 15.16 12.25 -36.36
C LYS A 477 16.42 12.72 -35.62
N THR A 478 16.48 12.50 -34.31
CA THR A 478 17.56 12.97 -33.43
C THR A 478 18.05 11.86 -32.49
N THR A 479 19.27 11.99 -31.99
CA THR A 479 19.87 11.11 -30.96
C THR A 479 20.11 11.83 -29.64
N LYS A 480 19.61 13.07 -29.49
CA LYS A 480 19.87 13.95 -28.33
C LYS A 480 19.53 13.32 -26.98
N TYR A 481 18.54 12.42 -26.93
CA TYR A 481 18.05 11.82 -25.70
C TYR A 481 18.66 10.45 -25.41
N GLN A 482 19.59 9.97 -26.24
CA GLN A 482 20.04 8.57 -26.21
C GLN A 482 20.74 8.24 -24.89
N SER A 483 21.58 9.13 -24.38
CA SER A 483 22.25 8.94 -23.08
C SER A 483 21.24 8.80 -21.93
N THR A 484 20.20 9.63 -21.93
CA THR A 484 19.12 9.55 -20.93
C THR A 484 18.29 8.27 -21.10
N ILE A 485 17.96 7.88 -22.34
CA ILE A 485 17.28 6.62 -22.65
C ILE A 485 18.08 5.44 -22.09
N ASP A 486 19.38 5.38 -22.38
CA ASP A 486 20.27 4.29 -21.95
C ASP A 486 20.35 4.21 -20.42
N ARG A 487 20.43 5.36 -19.73
CA ARG A 487 20.43 5.42 -18.25
C ARG A 487 19.12 4.90 -17.66
N TYR A 488 17.97 5.26 -18.22
CA TYR A 488 16.67 4.79 -17.75
C TYR A 488 16.50 3.29 -17.99
N ARG A 489 16.92 2.79 -19.16
CA ARG A 489 16.92 1.36 -19.48
C ARG A 489 17.76 0.57 -18.49
N LYS A 490 18.98 1.03 -18.18
CA LYS A 490 19.86 0.41 -17.16
C LYS A 490 19.21 0.38 -15.77
N CYS A 491 18.52 1.44 -15.37
CA CYS A 491 17.80 1.47 -14.09
C CYS A 491 16.71 0.39 -14.00
N VAL A 492 15.93 0.22 -15.08
CA VAL A 492 14.88 -0.82 -15.16
C VAL A 492 15.50 -2.21 -15.18
N GLN A 493 16.53 -2.44 -16.02
CA GLN A 493 17.24 -3.71 -16.11
C GLN A 493 17.88 -4.11 -14.77
N GLY A 494 18.54 -3.18 -14.09
CA GLY A 494 19.14 -3.43 -12.79
C GLY A 494 18.11 -3.85 -11.75
N TRP A 495 16.92 -3.25 -11.77
CA TRP A 495 15.82 -3.66 -10.90
C TRP A 495 15.32 -5.08 -11.22
N TYR A 496 15.07 -5.41 -12.50
CA TYR A 496 14.62 -6.75 -12.91
C TYR A 496 15.67 -7.83 -12.66
N LYS A 497 16.95 -7.53 -12.89
CA LYS A 497 18.06 -8.42 -12.57
C LYS A 497 18.05 -8.77 -11.08
N ASN A 498 18.08 -7.75 -10.21
CA ASN A 498 17.98 -7.94 -8.76
C ASN A 498 16.68 -8.68 -8.36
N TRP A 499 15.55 -8.39 -9.01
CA TRP A 499 14.28 -9.05 -8.70
C TRP A 499 14.26 -10.53 -9.10
N LYS A 500 14.81 -10.89 -10.26
CA LYS A 500 14.92 -12.29 -10.70
C LYS A 500 15.94 -13.06 -9.85
N GLU A 501 17.06 -12.43 -9.49
CA GLU A 501 18.11 -13.02 -8.65
C GLU A 501 17.62 -13.35 -7.24
N ASN A 502 16.82 -12.46 -6.65
CA ASN A 502 16.30 -12.66 -5.30
C ASN A 502 14.89 -13.28 -5.27
N GLY A 503 14.18 -13.29 -6.39
CA GLY A 503 12.95 -14.05 -6.58
C GLY A 503 13.23 -15.51 -6.89
N CYS A 504 12.19 -16.30 -7.09
CA CYS A 504 12.25 -17.70 -7.44
C CYS A 504 11.67 -17.88 -8.83
N LEU A 505 12.53 -18.15 -9.80
CA LEU A 505 12.16 -18.64 -11.11
C LEU A 505 12.41 -20.16 -11.10
N TYR A 506 11.34 -20.95 -11.11
CA TYR A 506 11.42 -22.40 -10.92
C TYR A 506 10.58 -23.12 -11.97
N THR A 507 11.18 -24.10 -12.63
CA THR A 507 10.48 -24.96 -13.59
C THR A 507 10.09 -26.25 -12.90
N GLU A 508 8.78 -26.51 -12.88
CA GLU A 508 8.22 -27.74 -12.32
C GLU A 508 8.44 -28.93 -13.26
N ALA A 509 8.20 -30.14 -12.73
CA ALA A 509 8.24 -31.38 -13.53
C ALA A 509 7.23 -31.41 -14.69
N ASP A 510 6.19 -30.55 -14.65
CA ASP A 510 5.24 -30.38 -15.75
C ASP A 510 5.76 -29.50 -16.90
N GLY A 511 7.01 -29.06 -16.82
CA GLY A 511 7.69 -28.20 -17.80
C GLY A 511 7.29 -26.72 -17.70
N LYS A 512 6.39 -26.33 -16.79
CA LYS A 512 6.01 -24.93 -16.63
C LYS A 512 6.97 -24.22 -15.69
N THR A 513 7.36 -23.02 -16.09
CA THR A 513 8.12 -22.10 -15.24
C THR A 513 7.16 -21.23 -14.43
N TYR A 514 7.52 -20.98 -13.18
CA TYR A 514 6.78 -20.17 -12.22
C TYR A 514 7.70 -19.09 -11.67
N PHE A 515 7.19 -17.87 -11.53
CA PHE A 515 7.88 -16.81 -10.82
C PHE A 515 7.11 -16.34 -9.60
N TYR A 516 7.80 -16.28 -8.46
CA TYR A 516 7.30 -15.70 -7.22
C TYR A 516 8.47 -15.18 -6.38
N TYR A 517 8.20 -14.42 -5.32
CA TYR A 517 9.24 -13.89 -4.45
C TYR A 517 8.76 -13.82 -3.02
N ALA A 518 9.71 -13.78 -2.08
CA ALA A 518 9.40 -13.62 -0.68
C ALA A 518 9.12 -12.15 -0.33
N TYR A 519 8.00 -11.89 0.35
CA TYR A 519 7.82 -10.62 1.03
C TYR A 519 8.92 -10.47 2.06
N ALA A 520 9.56 -9.33 2.12
CA ALA A 520 10.65 -9.12 3.05
C ALA A 520 12.04 -9.27 2.43
N GLY A 521 12.14 -9.89 1.24
CA GLY A 521 13.39 -10.56 0.85
C GLY A 521 13.78 -11.67 1.84
N THR A 522 12.85 -12.14 2.69
CA THR A 522 13.12 -13.09 3.78
C THR A 522 13.02 -14.54 3.32
N GLY A 523 13.06 -14.79 2.01
CA GLY A 523 13.01 -16.13 1.43
C GLY A 523 14.41 -16.73 1.37
N GLN A 524 14.50 -18.04 1.57
CA GLN A 524 15.73 -18.77 1.34
C GLN A 524 15.52 -19.73 0.16
N LYS A 525 16.44 -19.66 -0.80
CA LYS A 525 16.52 -20.64 -1.89
C LYS A 525 17.19 -21.90 -1.38
N ARG A 526 16.63 -23.04 -1.76
CA ARG A 526 17.25 -24.35 -1.62
C ARG A 526 18.34 -24.51 -2.68
N ALA A 527 19.13 -25.58 -2.55
CA ALA A 527 20.19 -25.91 -3.52
C ALA A 527 19.63 -26.16 -4.94
N ASP A 528 18.39 -26.65 -5.03
CA ASP A 528 17.65 -26.87 -6.29
C ASP A 528 17.04 -25.57 -6.88
N GLY A 529 17.32 -24.40 -6.28
CA GLY A 529 16.78 -23.10 -6.69
C GLY A 529 15.36 -22.81 -6.21
N LEU A 530 14.64 -23.80 -5.65
CA LEU A 530 13.29 -23.63 -5.12
C LEU A 530 13.31 -22.75 -3.88
N MET A 531 12.44 -21.74 -3.85
CA MET A 531 12.24 -20.92 -2.67
C MET A 531 11.09 -21.48 -1.84
N THR A 532 11.35 -21.77 -0.56
CA THR A 532 10.29 -22.22 0.36
C THR A 532 10.07 -21.19 1.45
N GLY A 533 8.81 -20.88 1.74
CA GLY A 533 8.42 -19.93 2.78
C GLY A 533 8.50 -18.45 2.41
N SER A 534 7.80 -17.64 3.19
CA SER A 534 7.78 -16.16 3.11
C SER A 534 7.27 -15.56 1.80
N ALA A 535 6.68 -16.37 0.91
CA ALA A 535 6.07 -15.92 -0.33
C ALA A 535 5.07 -14.78 -0.09
N ASP A 536 5.10 -13.79 -0.99
CA ASP A 536 4.26 -12.61 -0.86
C ASP A 536 2.77 -12.94 -0.92
N ASP A 537 1.96 -12.15 -0.22
CA ASP A 537 0.51 -12.30 -0.27
C ASP A 537 -0.07 -11.77 -1.58
N VAL A 538 -1.19 -12.37 -1.97
CA VAL A 538 -1.91 -12.08 -3.21
C VAL A 538 -2.22 -10.60 -3.43
N GLY A 539 -2.43 -9.84 -2.34
CA GLY A 539 -2.73 -8.41 -2.41
C GLY A 539 -1.50 -7.64 -2.86
N HIS A 540 -0.45 -7.73 -2.05
CA HIS A 540 0.86 -7.12 -2.30
C HIS A 540 1.47 -7.53 -3.65
N PHE A 541 1.35 -8.81 -4.02
CA PHE A 541 1.82 -9.30 -5.30
C PHE A 541 1.12 -8.62 -6.49
N GLY A 542 -0.21 -8.50 -6.45
CA GLY A 542 -0.97 -7.86 -7.53
C GLY A 542 -0.69 -6.38 -7.72
N ILE A 543 -0.29 -5.68 -6.65
CA ILE A 543 0.20 -4.30 -6.75
C ILE A 543 1.49 -4.26 -7.57
N SER A 544 2.43 -5.16 -7.28
CA SER A 544 3.68 -5.26 -8.03
C SER A 544 3.43 -5.48 -9.52
N MET A 545 2.46 -6.34 -9.86
CA MET A 545 2.13 -6.70 -11.24
C MET A 545 1.65 -5.54 -12.10
N SER A 546 1.07 -4.49 -11.50
CA SER A 546 0.69 -3.29 -12.25
C SER A 546 1.91 -2.62 -12.89
N GLY A 547 2.99 -2.48 -12.13
CA GLY A 547 4.27 -1.97 -12.64
C GLY A 547 4.88 -2.89 -13.71
N VAL A 548 4.82 -4.21 -13.51
CA VAL A 548 5.34 -5.18 -14.49
C VAL A 548 4.60 -5.11 -15.81
N ALA A 549 3.27 -5.00 -15.78
CA ALA A 549 2.46 -4.87 -17.00
C ALA A 549 2.84 -3.59 -17.77
N LEU A 550 3.13 -2.48 -17.09
CA LEU A 550 3.61 -1.26 -17.72
C LEU A 550 4.98 -1.43 -18.39
N VAL A 551 5.89 -2.21 -17.78
CA VAL A 551 7.20 -2.52 -18.38
C VAL A 551 7.03 -3.46 -19.58
N HIS A 552 6.20 -4.50 -19.48
CA HIS A 552 5.90 -5.40 -20.61
C HIS A 552 5.30 -4.65 -21.80
N ASP A 553 4.33 -3.74 -21.57
CA ASP A 553 3.79 -2.91 -22.65
C ASP A 553 4.85 -1.97 -23.26
N SER A 554 5.80 -1.52 -22.43
CA SER A 554 6.74 -0.46 -22.79
C SER A 554 7.99 -0.93 -23.48
N THR A 555 8.71 -1.81 -22.80
CA THR A 555 10.06 -2.23 -23.10
C THR A 555 10.24 -3.66 -22.53
N PRO A 556 9.52 -4.67 -23.08
CA PRO A 556 9.52 -6.03 -22.53
C PRO A 556 10.93 -6.62 -22.46
N GLU A 557 11.81 -6.23 -23.38
CA GLU A 557 13.22 -6.63 -23.45
C GLU A 557 14.06 -6.20 -22.24
N LEU A 558 13.56 -5.32 -21.36
CA LEU A 558 14.27 -4.91 -20.14
C LEU A 558 14.05 -5.86 -18.95
N GLY A 559 13.35 -6.97 -19.15
CA GLY A 559 13.22 -8.06 -18.16
C GLY A 559 11.80 -8.49 -17.84
N ALA A 560 10.79 -7.81 -18.40
CA ALA A 560 9.38 -8.17 -18.30
C ALA A 560 8.87 -8.82 -19.60
N ASP A 561 9.67 -9.71 -20.18
CA ASP A 561 9.36 -10.42 -21.43
C ASP A 561 8.19 -11.41 -21.29
N ASP A 562 7.77 -11.99 -22.41
CA ASP A 562 6.66 -12.94 -22.48
C ASP A 562 6.88 -14.19 -21.63
N GLU A 563 8.12 -14.70 -21.54
CA GLU A 563 8.45 -15.87 -20.72
C GLU A 563 8.28 -15.57 -19.24
N PHE A 564 8.78 -14.42 -18.78
CA PHE A 564 8.63 -13.95 -17.41
C PHE A 564 7.18 -13.68 -17.05
N MET A 565 6.42 -13.01 -17.94
CA MET A 565 5.00 -12.76 -17.76
C MET A 565 4.19 -14.07 -17.71
N THR A 566 4.56 -15.07 -18.50
CA THR A 566 3.96 -16.40 -18.45
C THR A 566 4.28 -17.11 -17.13
N ALA A 567 5.51 -16.98 -16.62
CA ALA A 567 5.90 -17.55 -15.35
C ALA A 567 5.14 -16.93 -14.16
N LEU A 568 4.91 -15.61 -14.20
CA LEU A 568 4.03 -14.91 -13.27
C LEU A 568 2.58 -15.42 -13.37
N ALA A 569 2.05 -15.53 -14.58
CA ALA A 569 0.69 -15.98 -14.83
C ALA A 569 0.47 -17.42 -14.35
N ASN A 570 1.45 -18.31 -14.50
CA ASN A 570 1.42 -19.68 -13.99
C ASN A 570 1.32 -19.71 -12.45
N ALA A 571 2.10 -18.88 -11.76
CA ALA A 571 2.05 -18.79 -10.30
C ALA A 571 0.71 -18.24 -9.78
N ILE A 572 0.15 -17.23 -10.45
CA ILE A 572 -1.17 -16.68 -10.15
C ILE A 572 -2.27 -17.72 -10.41
N TYR A 573 -2.21 -18.41 -11.55
CA TYR A 573 -3.16 -19.45 -11.93
C TYR A 573 -3.16 -20.56 -10.87
N HIS A 574 -1.98 -21.06 -10.48
CA HIS A 574 -1.86 -22.06 -9.43
C HIS A 574 -2.47 -21.57 -8.11
N ASN A 575 -2.07 -20.38 -7.64
CA ASN A 575 -2.58 -19.80 -6.39
C ASN A 575 -4.12 -19.67 -6.35
N SER A 576 -4.75 -19.47 -7.51
CA SER A 576 -6.21 -19.38 -7.63
C SER A 576 -6.93 -20.64 -7.11
N GLY A 577 -6.27 -21.80 -7.13
CA GLY A 577 -6.83 -23.09 -6.70
C GLY A 577 -6.31 -23.59 -5.36
N THR A 578 -5.39 -22.89 -4.70
CA THR A 578 -4.82 -23.34 -3.43
C THR A 578 -5.64 -22.83 -2.25
N LYS A 579 -5.41 -23.45 -1.08
CA LYS A 579 -5.94 -22.98 0.21
C LYS A 579 -5.05 -21.91 0.86
N ASN A 580 -4.03 -21.44 0.15
CA ASN A 580 -3.02 -20.51 0.66
C ASN A 580 -3.19 -19.12 0.03
N GLY A 581 -2.99 -18.06 0.81
CA GLY A 581 -3.07 -16.68 0.34
C GLY A 581 -1.78 -16.13 -0.31
N SER A 582 -0.74 -16.96 -0.44
CA SER A 582 0.57 -16.54 -0.97
C SER A 582 0.84 -17.12 -2.37
N ILE A 583 1.45 -16.30 -3.24
CA ILE A 583 1.76 -16.66 -4.63
C ILE A 583 3.04 -17.48 -4.65
N GLN A 584 2.97 -18.72 -5.15
CA GLN A 584 4.09 -19.65 -5.22
C GLN A 584 3.86 -20.75 -6.27
N CYS A 585 4.86 -21.59 -6.50
CA CYS A 585 4.73 -22.76 -7.39
C CYS A 585 4.13 -24.00 -6.67
N PRO A 586 3.60 -24.99 -7.41
CA PRO A 586 3.01 -26.21 -6.85
C PRO A 586 3.91 -26.96 -5.85
N THR A 587 5.19 -27.11 -6.13
CA THR A 587 6.12 -27.85 -5.27
C THR A 587 6.42 -27.08 -3.99
N ALA A 588 6.57 -25.76 -4.06
CA ALA A 588 6.69 -24.93 -2.86
C ALA A 588 5.42 -25.01 -1.98
N ASP A 589 4.24 -25.00 -2.60
CA ASP A 589 2.95 -25.13 -1.91
C ASP A 589 2.81 -26.46 -1.17
N LYS A 590 3.27 -27.57 -1.78
CA LYS A 590 3.25 -28.90 -1.17
C LYS A 590 4.22 -29.04 0.00
N ILE A 591 5.46 -28.56 -0.14
CA ILE A 591 6.52 -28.77 0.86
C ILE A 591 6.25 -27.95 2.12
N LYS A 592 5.91 -26.66 1.95
CA LYS A 592 5.70 -25.76 3.08
C LYS A 592 4.71 -24.67 2.69
N PRO A 593 3.39 -24.96 2.76
CA PRO A 593 2.37 -23.97 2.49
C PRO A 593 2.45 -22.86 3.54
N MET A 594 3.10 -21.76 3.17
CA MET A 594 3.24 -20.60 4.04
C MET A 594 2.35 -19.52 3.47
N SER A 595 1.26 -19.25 4.18
CA SER A 595 0.58 -17.98 3.98
C SER A 595 0.66 -17.12 5.23
N ARG A 596 1.09 -15.87 5.02
CA ARG A 596 1.02 -14.84 6.06
C ARG A 596 -0.42 -14.50 6.43
N HIS A 597 -1.35 -14.81 5.52
CA HIS A 597 -2.76 -14.49 5.62
C HIS A 597 -3.61 -15.70 5.21
N PRO A 598 -4.81 -15.87 5.76
CA PRO A 598 -5.72 -16.89 5.22
C PRO A 598 -5.98 -16.63 3.72
N HIS A 599 -6.22 -17.69 2.96
CA HIS A 599 -6.66 -17.55 1.57
C HIS A 599 -7.88 -16.64 1.50
N ASN A 600 -7.84 -15.71 0.54
CA ASN A 600 -8.95 -14.81 0.28
C ASN A 600 -9.65 -15.30 -0.99
N PRO A 601 -10.82 -15.95 -0.87
CA PRO A 601 -11.51 -16.54 -2.01
C PRO A 601 -12.01 -15.50 -3.01
N ASN A 602 -12.07 -14.21 -2.64
CA ASN A 602 -12.54 -13.18 -3.55
C ASN A 602 -11.55 -13.00 -4.72
N PRO A 603 -12.02 -13.09 -5.98
CA PRO A 603 -11.18 -12.94 -7.15
C PRO A 603 -10.47 -11.59 -7.15
N LYS A 604 -9.24 -11.56 -7.68
CA LYS A 604 -8.45 -10.33 -7.79
C LYS A 604 -8.48 -9.85 -9.24
N THR A 605 -9.34 -8.88 -9.53
CA THR A 605 -9.47 -8.32 -10.89
C THR A 605 -8.15 -7.77 -11.44
N GLN A 606 -7.24 -7.31 -10.56
CA GLN A 606 -5.87 -6.90 -10.93
C GLN A 606 -5.01 -8.02 -11.57
N PHE A 607 -5.49 -9.26 -11.60
CA PHE A 607 -4.83 -10.33 -12.33
C PHE A 607 -5.49 -10.70 -13.64
N PHE A 608 -6.69 -10.17 -13.96
CA PHE A 608 -7.44 -10.62 -15.14
C PHE A 608 -6.71 -10.32 -16.44
N TRP A 609 -5.84 -9.31 -16.50
CA TRP A 609 -5.03 -9.08 -17.71
C TRP A 609 -3.98 -10.19 -17.95
N PHE A 610 -3.64 -11.04 -16.97
CA PHE A 610 -2.76 -12.19 -17.17
C PHE A 610 -3.41 -13.32 -17.98
N GLU A 611 -4.71 -13.23 -18.25
CA GLU A 611 -5.36 -14.04 -19.28
C GLU A 611 -4.67 -13.90 -20.64
N ALA A 612 -3.96 -12.78 -20.88
CA ALA A 612 -3.14 -12.61 -22.07
C ALA A 612 -1.97 -13.61 -22.17
N PHE A 613 -1.49 -14.16 -21.05
CA PHE A 613 -0.31 -15.04 -20.97
C PHE A 613 -0.67 -16.47 -20.54
N ARG A 614 -1.79 -16.65 -19.83
CA ARG A 614 -2.29 -17.95 -19.39
C ARG A 614 -3.81 -17.99 -19.56
N ASP A 615 -4.26 -18.68 -20.60
CA ASP A 615 -5.69 -18.90 -20.84
C ASP A 615 -6.35 -19.64 -19.66
N GLY A 616 -7.57 -19.22 -19.32
CA GLY A 616 -8.36 -19.76 -18.21
C GLY A 616 -8.04 -19.17 -16.83
N LEU A 617 -7.18 -18.16 -16.75
CA LEU A 617 -6.79 -17.53 -15.49
C LEU A 617 -7.96 -16.76 -14.82
N ILE A 618 -8.79 -16.06 -15.60
CA ILE A 618 -9.97 -15.37 -15.08
C ILE A 618 -10.95 -16.38 -14.48
N GLU A 619 -11.15 -17.52 -15.15
CA GLU A 619 -11.99 -18.61 -14.65
C GLU A 619 -11.42 -19.20 -13.36
N ALA A 620 -10.11 -19.48 -13.34
CA ALA A 620 -9.42 -19.99 -12.15
C ALA A 620 -9.55 -19.03 -10.96
N GLN A 621 -9.43 -17.72 -11.17
CA GLN A 621 -9.63 -16.70 -10.13
C GLN A 621 -11.05 -16.72 -9.55
N CYS A 622 -12.04 -17.19 -10.31
CA CYS A 622 -13.44 -17.24 -9.91
C CYS A 622 -13.91 -18.62 -9.41
N GLN A 623 -13.05 -19.65 -9.44
CA GLN A 623 -13.47 -21.03 -9.18
C GLN A 623 -13.89 -21.31 -7.73
N GLN A 624 -13.43 -20.49 -6.78
CA GLN A 624 -13.70 -20.67 -5.34
C GLN A 624 -14.88 -19.83 -4.83
N VAL A 625 -15.57 -19.09 -5.71
CA VAL A 625 -16.72 -18.26 -5.33
C VAL A 625 -18.01 -18.74 -5.98
N ASN A 626 -19.14 -18.43 -5.33
CA ASN A 626 -20.44 -18.77 -5.89
C ASN A 626 -20.76 -17.93 -7.15
N ALA A 627 -21.77 -18.36 -7.89
CA ALA A 627 -22.18 -17.75 -9.15
C ALA A 627 -22.52 -16.25 -9.04
N SER A 628 -23.10 -15.82 -7.90
CA SER A 628 -23.44 -14.41 -7.67
C SER A 628 -22.19 -13.54 -7.53
N VAL A 629 -21.24 -13.95 -6.69
CA VAL A 629 -19.96 -13.25 -6.53
C VAL A 629 -19.18 -13.24 -7.84
N LYS A 630 -19.13 -14.38 -8.55
CA LYS A 630 -18.53 -14.47 -9.89
C LYS A 630 -19.18 -13.48 -10.87
N LYS A 631 -20.52 -13.49 -11.01
CA LYS A 631 -21.26 -12.55 -11.87
C LYS A 631 -20.89 -11.10 -11.53
N ASN A 632 -20.98 -10.74 -10.25
CA ASN A 632 -20.72 -9.37 -9.77
C ASN A 632 -19.27 -8.93 -9.98
N THR A 633 -18.29 -9.80 -9.76
CA THR A 633 -16.88 -9.47 -9.97
C THR A 633 -16.56 -9.31 -11.45
N LEU A 634 -17.03 -10.22 -12.30
CA LEU A 634 -16.78 -10.16 -13.75
C LEU A 634 -17.51 -8.99 -14.43
N SER A 635 -18.72 -8.62 -13.97
CA SER A 635 -19.47 -7.47 -14.49
C SER A 635 -19.03 -6.13 -13.89
N SER A 636 -18.28 -6.14 -12.79
CA SER A 636 -17.76 -4.92 -12.18
C SER A 636 -16.94 -4.08 -13.16
N LEU A 637 -16.88 -2.77 -12.93
CA LEU A 637 -16.10 -1.85 -13.76
C LEU A 637 -14.63 -2.28 -13.85
N ASN A 638 -14.03 -2.71 -12.73
CA ASN A 638 -12.65 -3.17 -12.68
C ASN A 638 -12.47 -4.52 -13.40
N GLY A 639 -13.41 -5.45 -13.24
CA GLY A 639 -13.37 -6.75 -13.94
C GLY A 639 -13.42 -6.57 -15.46
N ARG A 640 -14.31 -5.71 -15.94
CA ARG A 640 -14.40 -5.34 -17.36
C ARG A 640 -13.16 -4.64 -17.89
N CYS A 641 -12.64 -3.63 -17.17
CA CYS A 641 -11.42 -2.90 -17.51
C CYS A 641 -10.21 -3.83 -17.70
N THR A 642 -9.96 -4.66 -16.70
CA THR A 642 -8.80 -5.56 -16.65
C THR A 642 -8.92 -6.71 -17.66
N THR A 643 -10.13 -7.19 -17.95
CA THR A 643 -10.37 -8.17 -19.02
C THR A 643 -10.09 -7.58 -20.40
N LEU A 644 -10.60 -6.38 -20.69
CA LEU A 644 -10.31 -5.69 -21.95
C LEU A 644 -8.82 -5.41 -22.13
N PHE A 645 -8.13 -5.00 -21.06
CA PHE A 645 -6.70 -4.80 -21.13
C PHE A 645 -5.94 -6.10 -21.39
N GLY A 646 -6.40 -7.24 -20.85
CA GLY A 646 -5.92 -8.57 -21.21
C GLY A 646 -6.09 -8.86 -22.70
N GLN A 647 -7.23 -8.51 -23.31
CA GLN A 647 -7.43 -8.63 -24.75
C GLN A 647 -6.44 -7.76 -25.54
N TYR A 648 -6.23 -6.52 -25.10
CA TYR A 648 -5.24 -5.62 -25.71
C TYR A 648 -3.84 -6.22 -25.66
N LEU A 649 -3.38 -6.71 -24.50
CA LEU A 649 -2.08 -7.34 -24.37
C LEU A 649 -1.97 -8.59 -25.26
N LYS A 650 -3.01 -9.43 -25.31
CA LYS A 650 -3.05 -10.62 -26.18
C LYS A 650 -2.94 -10.25 -27.67
N ALA A 651 -3.55 -9.16 -28.10
CA ALA A 651 -3.43 -8.64 -29.46
C ALA A 651 -2.05 -8.02 -29.72
N ARG A 652 -1.53 -7.22 -28.78
CA ARG A 652 -0.21 -6.58 -28.85
C ARG A 652 0.95 -7.58 -28.93
N ARG A 653 0.82 -8.74 -28.28
CA ARG A 653 1.78 -9.85 -28.42
C ARG A 653 1.87 -10.38 -29.85
N LYS A 654 0.83 -10.20 -30.66
CA LYS A 654 0.81 -10.56 -32.09
C LYS A 654 1.24 -9.40 -32.98
N ASP A 655 0.92 -8.16 -32.59
CA ASP A 655 1.34 -6.93 -33.27
C ASP A 655 1.91 -5.92 -32.26
N SER A 656 3.24 -5.84 -32.18
CA SER A 656 3.93 -4.93 -31.26
C SER A 656 3.72 -3.44 -31.61
N THR A 657 3.26 -3.14 -32.82
CA THR A 657 2.94 -1.78 -33.28
C THR A 657 1.53 -1.32 -32.85
N LEU A 658 0.75 -2.18 -32.20
CA LEU A 658 -0.61 -1.88 -31.78
C LEU A 658 -0.63 -0.83 -30.67
N VAL A 659 -1.17 0.36 -30.98
CA VAL A 659 -1.31 1.47 -30.01
C VAL A 659 -2.51 1.26 -29.09
N HIS A 660 -3.63 0.78 -29.64
CA HIS A 660 -4.84 0.45 -28.91
C HIS A 660 -5.67 -0.60 -29.66
N LEU A 661 -6.53 -1.34 -28.97
CA LEU A 661 -7.36 -2.41 -29.54
C LEU A 661 -8.53 -1.89 -30.37
N GLY A 662 -9.00 -0.66 -30.12
CA GLY A 662 -10.17 -0.05 -30.80
C GLY A 662 -10.06 0.19 -32.33
N LYS A 663 -9.02 -0.32 -33.02
CA LYS A 663 -8.98 -0.40 -34.48
C LYS A 663 -9.20 -1.85 -34.89
N LYS A 664 -10.33 -2.09 -35.58
CA LYS A 664 -10.61 -3.37 -36.24
C LYS A 664 -9.65 -3.57 -37.41
#